data_AF-A0A953AKF8-F1
#
_entry.id   AF-A0A953AKF8-F1
#
_cell.length_a   1.000
_cell.length_b   1.000
_cell.length_c   1.000
_cell.angle_alpha   90.00
_cell.angle_beta   90.00
_cell.angle_gamma   90.00
#
_symmetry.space_group_name_H-M   'P 1'
#
loop_
_entity.id
_entity.type
_entity.pdbx_description
1 polymer ?
#
loop_
_entity_poly.entity_id
_entity_poly.type
_entity_poly.pdbx_seq_one_letter_code
_entity_poly.pdbx_strand_id
1 'polypeptide(L)'
;MPLGCALALVVSAAVPVDRAARIERMEAAFPIRFVDPSAWTDEDVAAIEEELRALPPGLLQKLPGGVLQLERHPEPAPFGMGDGSSAHPEWTNGLGRFHLYALGKADPNERRAERATARLNDAQKVRLWRRRAIVHAVIRRWDAQERWSERRGFRAIAGWLHAFERPLTFREASLMVYPGAFSRTRGGASAALDLATFAEEALVPADAVLPGAQPVDETPRCQEFLRWRFLFGALAEAGLLGKDAAIAERGRCPAFDRWADPATLDHAEVLYVAASGRAPESLFGHILLRLVRKPGPWVQGPSFGTAVQLAALTGADKPDLRYLIRGLTGGYRIGVMTAPMAQISRETLESEQRSIRRFRLVLDAEERVRLLERVWELERRGYLEYWFFTDNCATSLTFLLAPILREGREVKMPPRLSPVSPAVVLDALSDAGLIVPEPAQLESIRDRAARAEEERDRALFVLLSVATPEEVLALRWIHARLTDPDVRSREAGWRALEDLTLTFHGAREALYAYWQATVRIERYAVERADAARREILLRSIDSRAVKLRDANALVAARQEEFARESELDRRLAILDRASDAEELLVRAPKRPLTASERAVVDEAEALQGAFSRLTRAHGRIVDRVFSDVDALAARTREADRLRENEQRWAERALVHSGYARLALGGGVWEGAPSLWVQTALMDERLGDQRVHGFRPSSALQVLAGTVSLRPRAGRTLAVPELGSSRLTLIGYSTLQRELSTFRRTPLDAVGWGARLGWDVDPDRPLRNRTTLEARVNCVLDASSDFRRFTTVGLGVHGDGLWSEPWARDLAFATGPELTLMQRLGLSDSDYAEALTLDVVYRPSLIGTGGAAGLRHEVTGTLRADFSLRVGARSVLISPLFGLTWRSGDTRQKGPLPTLGLTLEPR
;
A
#
# COMPACT_ATOMS: atom_id res chain seq x y z
N MET A 1 55.55 58.90 14.55
CA MET A 1 56.69 58.53 15.42
C MET A 1 56.19 58.43 16.86
N PRO A 2 56.66 57.48 17.71
CA PRO A 2 57.75 56.52 17.52
C PRO A 2 57.30 55.04 17.56
N LEU A 3 57.96 54.13 16.80
CA LEU A 3 58.93 53.10 17.23
C LEU A 3 58.45 52.22 18.42
N GLY A 4 58.50 50.89 18.42
CA GLY A 4 59.04 49.88 17.51
C GLY A 4 59.19 48.55 18.28
N CYS A 5 58.75 47.43 17.69
CA CYS A 5 59.28 46.08 17.91
C CYS A 5 58.59 45.13 16.91
N ALA A 6 59.19 45.00 15.73
CA ALA A 6 58.85 43.95 14.79
C ALA A 6 59.51 42.66 15.26
N LEU A 7 58.72 41.73 15.81
CA LEU A 7 59.11 40.32 15.89
C LEU A 7 58.90 39.75 14.48
N ALA A 8 60.00 39.52 13.77
CA ALA A 8 59.98 38.77 12.52
C ALA A 8 59.55 37.33 12.83
N LEU A 9 58.29 37.00 12.52
CA LEU A 9 57.87 35.63 12.32
C LEU A 9 58.59 35.13 11.08
N VAL A 10 59.63 34.32 11.30
CA VAL A 10 60.25 33.50 10.26
C VAL A 10 59.15 32.57 9.74
N VAL A 11 58.54 32.97 8.62
CA VAL A 11 57.83 32.04 7.75
C VAL A 11 58.90 31.08 7.25
N SER A 12 58.95 29.90 7.85
CA SER A 12 59.65 28.76 7.28
C SER A 12 58.97 28.49 5.94
N ALA A 13 59.60 28.98 4.86
CA ALA A 13 59.30 28.54 3.51
C ALA A 13 59.53 27.03 3.50
N ALA A 14 58.44 26.26 3.35
CA ALA A 14 58.52 24.82 3.19
C ALA A 14 59.43 24.51 2.00
N VAL A 15 60.58 23.91 2.28
CA VAL A 15 61.46 23.28 1.29
C VAL A 15 60.58 22.35 0.44
N PRO A 16 60.71 22.31 -0.90
CA PRO A 16 60.02 21.31 -1.70
C PRO A 16 60.53 19.95 -1.23
N VAL A 17 59.74 19.26 -0.42
CA VAL A 17 60.10 17.92 -0.01
C VAL A 17 59.96 17.04 -1.24
N ASP A 18 61.04 16.40 -1.64
CA ASP A 18 61.04 15.40 -2.69
C ASP A 18 59.85 14.44 -2.52
N ARG A 19 59.05 14.30 -3.58
CA ARG A 19 57.88 13.42 -3.65
C ARG A 19 58.21 12.02 -3.16
N ALA A 20 59.41 11.51 -3.50
CA ALA A 20 59.88 10.21 -3.04
C ALA A 20 60.03 10.16 -1.51
N ALA A 21 60.67 11.16 -0.91
CA ALA A 21 60.81 11.26 0.54
C ALA A 21 59.46 11.44 1.26
N ARG A 22 58.47 12.07 0.60
CA ARG A 22 57.11 12.19 1.13
C ARG A 22 56.38 10.85 1.14
N ILE A 23 56.46 10.10 0.05
CA ILE A 23 55.91 8.74 -0.05
C ILE A 23 56.54 7.84 1.02
N GLU A 24 57.87 7.86 1.17
CA GLU A 24 58.58 7.01 2.14
C GLU A 24 58.14 7.29 3.59
N ARG A 25 57.92 8.57 3.95
CA ARG A 25 57.35 8.93 5.26
C ARG A 25 55.91 8.42 5.45
N MET A 26 55.10 8.43 4.39
CA MET A 26 53.73 7.94 4.46
C MET A 26 53.68 6.42 4.63
N GLU A 27 54.51 5.67 3.90
CA GLU A 27 54.63 4.22 4.02
C GLU A 27 55.16 3.79 5.40
N ALA A 28 55.98 4.62 6.04
CA ALA A 28 56.44 4.40 7.41
C ALA A 28 55.36 4.70 8.47
N ALA A 29 54.47 5.66 8.22
CA ALA A 29 53.47 6.13 9.17
C ALA A 29 52.12 5.39 9.08
N PHE A 30 51.78 4.87 7.91
CA PHE A 30 50.48 4.26 7.61
C PHE A 30 50.66 2.90 6.92
N PRO A 31 49.71 1.95 7.07
CA PRO A 31 49.82 0.61 6.46
C PRO A 31 49.47 0.65 4.96
N ILE A 32 50.19 1.46 4.18
CA ILE A 32 50.03 1.59 2.73
C ILE A 32 51.38 1.41 2.03
N ARG A 33 51.34 1.05 0.74
CA ARG A 33 52.52 0.95 -0.13
C ARG A 33 52.22 1.39 -1.55
N PHE A 34 53.04 2.26 -2.11
CA PHE A 34 52.97 2.71 -3.49
C PHE A 34 53.73 1.71 -4.38
N VAL A 35 53.06 1.10 -5.35
CA VAL A 35 53.67 0.05 -6.21
C VAL A 35 54.72 0.61 -7.16
N ASP A 36 54.45 1.79 -7.75
CA ASP A 36 55.39 2.58 -8.55
C ASP A 36 55.30 4.05 -8.11
N PRO A 37 56.19 4.52 -7.21
CA PRO A 37 56.19 5.90 -6.71
C PRO A 37 56.35 6.96 -7.82
N SER A 38 56.95 6.62 -8.96
CA SER A 38 57.20 7.58 -10.05
C SER A 38 55.92 7.95 -10.83
N ALA A 39 54.92 7.06 -10.82
CA ALA A 39 53.65 7.26 -11.50
C ALA A 39 52.76 8.32 -10.83
N TRP A 40 53.02 8.73 -9.59
CA TRP A 40 52.17 9.61 -8.77
C TRP A 40 52.48 11.08 -8.95
N THR A 41 51.47 11.96 -8.99
CA THR A 41 51.71 13.41 -8.98
C THR A 41 51.81 13.95 -7.55
N ASP A 42 52.40 15.13 -7.37
CA ASP A 42 52.46 15.78 -6.05
C ASP A 42 51.07 16.04 -5.47
N GLU A 43 50.09 16.34 -6.33
CA GLU A 43 48.68 16.54 -5.99
C GLU A 43 48.03 15.25 -5.49
N ASP A 44 48.30 14.11 -6.15
CA ASP A 44 47.79 12.81 -5.71
C ASP A 44 48.35 12.44 -4.34
N VAL A 45 49.67 12.55 -4.15
CA VAL A 45 50.33 12.24 -2.88
C VAL A 45 49.84 13.17 -1.77
N ALA A 46 49.65 14.46 -2.07
CA ALA A 46 49.11 15.42 -1.11
C ALA A 46 47.69 15.08 -0.66
N ALA A 47 46.81 14.75 -1.60
CA ALA A 47 45.43 14.37 -1.30
C ALA A 47 45.37 13.07 -0.48
N ILE A 48 46.19 12.07 -0.81
CA ILE A 48 46.24 10.81 -0.06
C ILE A 48 46.75 11.04 1.37
N GLU A 49 47.84 11.79 1.54
CA GLU A 49 48.38 12.07 2.88
C GLU A 49 47.38 12.81 3.76
N GLU A 50 46.68 13.78 3.18
CA GLU A 50 45.64 14.52 3.87
C GLU A 50 44.53 13.58 4.37
N GLU A 51 44.07 12.65 3.52
CA GLU A 51 43.02 11.71 3.93
C GLU A 51 43.48 10.72 4.99
N LEU A 52 44.69 10.17 4.87
CA LEU A 52 45.23 9.25 5.87
C LEU A 52 45.35 9.91 7.25
N ARG A 53 45.62 11.21 7.30
CA ARG A 53 45.64 11.98 8.55
C ARG A 53 44.24 12.34 9.06
N ALA A 54 43.26 12.51 8.16
CA ALA A 54 41.89 12.88 8.50
C ALA A 54 41.01 11.71 8.94
N LEU A 55 41.28 10.50 8.42
CA LEU A 55 40.54 9.30 8.76
C LEU A 55 40.63 8.98 10.26
N PRO A 56 39.56 8.45 10.88
CA PRO A 56 39.61 7.90 12.22
C PRO A 56 40.81 6.96 12.41
N PRO A 57 41.71 7.20 13.38
CA PRO A 57 42.95 6.43 13.51
C PRO A 57 42.74 4.92 13.60
N GLY A 58 41.62 4.49 14.21
CA GLY A 58 41.27 3.07 14.33
C GLY A 58 41.09 2.37 12.98
N LEU A 59 40.62 3.07 11.94
CA LEU A 59 40.43 2.51 10.60
C LEU A 59 41.75 2.12 9.94
N LEU A 60 42.83 2.85 10.24
CA LEU A 60 44.16 2.62 9.68
C LEU A 60 45.00 1.72 10.59
N GLN A 61 44.99 1.94 11.92
CA GLN A 61 45.78 1.14 12.86
C GLN A 61 45.41 -0.35 12.84
N LYS A 62 44.15 -0.68 12.57
CA LYS A 62 43.63 -2.05 12.51
C LYS A 62 43.20 -2.46 11.10
N LEU A 63 43.76 -1.86 10.06
CA LEU A 63 43.33 -2.09 8.68
C LEU A 63 43.37 -3.59 8.31
N PRO A 64 42.22 -4.20 7.95
CA PRO A 64 42.14 -5.61 7.59
C PRO A 64 43.00 -5.97 6.39
N GLY A 65 43.61 -7.16 6.39
CA GLY A 65 44.39 -7.68 5.26
C GLY A 65 45.81 -7.10 5.11
N GLY A 66 46.33 -6.38 6.11
CA GLY A 66 47.71 -5.88 6.12
C GLY A 66 47.93 -4.63 5.27
N VAL A 67 49.12 -4.48 4.68
CA VAL A 67 49.51 -3.27 3.91
C VAL A 67 48.68 -3.15 2.63
N LEU A 68 48.01 -2.00 2.45
CA LEU A 68 47.24 -1.67 1.25
C LEU A 68 48.18 -1.18 0.13
N GLN A 69 48.27 -1.94 -0.96
CA GLN A 69 49.05 -1.53 -2.12
C GLN A 69 48.24 -0.56 -3.00
N LEU A 70 48.81 0.59 -3.35
CA LEU A 70 48.22 1.58 -4.24
C LEU A 70 48.99 1.60 -5.57
N GLU A 71 48.27 1.41 -6.67
CA GLU A 71 48.84 1.43 -8.02
C GLU A 71 48.13 2.50 -8.85
N ARG A 72 48.88 3.44 -9.44
CA ARG A 72 48.32 4.52 -10.25
C ARG A 72 48.56 4.27 -11.73
N HIS A 73 47.48 4.38 -12.50
CA HIS A 73 47.44 4.24 -13.95
C HIS A 73 47.21 5.62 -14.60
N PRO A 74 47.87 5.91 -15.73
CA PRO A 74 47.69 7.18 -16.45
C PRO A 74 46.37 7.23 -17.23
N GLU A 75 45.73 6.09 -17.53
CA GLU A 75 44.46 6.08 -18.24
C GLU A 75 43.36 6.75 -17.40
N PRO A 76 42.44 7.50 -18.03
CA PRO A 76 41.33 8.13 -17.32
C PRO A 76 40.20 7.15 -17.02
N ALA A 77 39.69 7.17 -15.79
CA ALA A 77 38.47 6.45 -15.39
C ALA A 77 37.49 7.38 -14.67
N PRO A 78 36.16 7.13 -14.74
CA PRO A 78 35.18 7.94 -14.01
C PRO A 78 35.53 8.08 -12.53
N PHE A 79 35.62 9.32 -12.06
CA PHE A 79 36.02 9.64 -10.68
C PHE A 79 37.41 9.12 -10.24
N GLY A 80 38.27 8.75 -11.20
CA GLY A 80 39.64 8.31 -10.94
C GLY A 80 39.76 6.94 -10.27
N MET A 81 38.71 6.09 -10.35
CA MET A 81 38.66 4.74 -9.78
C MET A 81 38.27 3.72 -10.84
N GLY A 82 38.84 2.52 -10.77
CA GLY A 82 38.56 1.45 -11.75
C GLY A 82 37.16 0.88 -11.57
N ASP A 83 36.45 0.55 -12.65
CA ASP A 83 35.06 0.08 -12.66
C ASP A 83 34.88 -1.42 -12.40
N GLY A 84 35.98 -2.15 -12.19
CA GLY A 84 35.98 -3.60 -11.98
C GLY A 84 35.95 -4.40 -13.28
N SER A 85 35.99 -3.74 -14.44
CA SER A 85 36.21 -4.39 -15.72
C SER A 85 37.66 -4.90 -15.85
N SER A 86 37.90 -5.75 -16.85
CA SER A 86 39.26 -6.18 -17.17
C SER A 86 40.14 -5.03 -17.68
N ALA A 87 39.55 -3.96 -18.22
CA ALA A 87 40.26 -2.79 -18.71
C ALA A 87 40.63 -1.81 -17.58
N HIS A 88 39.73 -1.63 -16.60
CA HIS A 88 39.96 -0.79 -15.43
C HIS A 88 39.66 -1.58 -14.15
N PRO A 89 40.49 -2.58 -13.80
CA PRO A 89 40.31 -3.33 -12.57
C PRO A 89 40.32 -2.38 -11.37
N GLU A 90 39.40 -2.56 -10.44
CA GLU A 90 39.40 -1.79 -9.18
C GLU A 90 40.40 -2.36 -8.18
N TRP A 91 40.46 -3.69 -8.13
CA TRP A 91 41.25 -4.44 -7.19
C TRP A 91 41.98 -5.59 -7.89
N THR A 92 43.20 -5.87 -7.44
CA THR A 92 43.91 -7.13 -7.74
C THR A 92 44.45 -7.74 -6.45
N ASN A 93 44.81 -9.03 -6.51
CA ASN A 93 45.24 -9.80 -5.34
C ASN A 93 44.20 -9.77 -4.20
N GLY A 94 42.94 -10.06 -4.54
CA GLY A 94 41.81 -9.89 -3.62
C GLY A 94 41.56 -8.41 -3.32
N LEU A 95 41.51 -8.03 -2.04
CA LEU A 95 41.46 -6.62 -1.60
C LEU A 95 42.83 -6.13 -1.12
N GLY A 96 43.93 -6.66 -1.68
CA GLY A 96 45.30 -6.32 -1.30
C GLY A 96 45.90 -5.15 -2.09
N ARG A 97 45.53 -5.01 -3.37
CA ARG A 97 46.00 -3.94 -4.24
C ARG A 97 44.85 -3.18 -4.87
N PHE A 98 44.82 -1.87 -4.65
CA PHE A 98 43.82 -0.95 -5.15
C PHE A 98 44.36 -0.10 -6.30
N HIS A 99 43.61 -0.03 -7.39
CA HIS A 99 44.01 0.63 -8.62
C HIS A 99 43.32 1.98 -8.77
N LEU A 100 44.13 3.01 -8.99
CA LEU A 100 43.73 4.40 -9.11
C LEU A 100 44.07 4.90 -10.50
N TYR A 101 43.20 5.73 -11.06
CA TYR A 101 43.29 6.19 -12.45
C TYR A 101 43.34 7.71 -12.51
N ALA A 102 43.71 8.27 -13.66
CA ALA A 102 43.52 9.69 -13.91
C ALA A 102 42.02 10.03 -13.83
N LEU A 103 41.69 11.24 -13.37
CA LEU A 103 40.29 11.66 -13.24
C LEU A 103 39.66 11.79 -14.63
N GLY A 104 38.81 10.85 -15.01
CA GLY A 104 38.01 10.87 -16.22
C GLY A 104 36.67 11.58 -16.02
N LYS A 105 35.99 11.86 -17.14
CA LYS A 105 34.62 12.38 -17.12
C LYS A 105 33.68 11.37 -16.44
N ALA A 106 32.76 11.89 -15.64
CA ALA A 106 31.73 11.05 -15.03
C ALA A 106 30.77 10.51 -16.09
N ASP A 107 30.15 9.36 -15.79
CA ASP A 107 29.07 8.82 -16.60
C ASP A 107 27.84 9.76 -16.56
N PRO A 108 27.08 9.95 -17.65
CA PRO A 108 25.87 10.78 -17.66
C PRO A 108 24.81 10.42 -16.61
N ASN A 109 24.85 9.21 -16.04
CA ASN A 109 23.96 8.76 -14.98
C ASN A 109 24.41 9.19 -13.58
N GLU A 110 25.64 9.67 -13.38
CA GLU A 110 26.21 10.09 -12.09
C GLU A 110 25.76 11.49 -11.62
N ARG A 111 24.54 11.88 -12.00
CA ARG A 111 23.98 13.24 -11.80
C ARG A 111 24.00 13.71 -10.34
N ARG A 112 23.88 12.78 -9.39
CA ARG A 112 23.91 13.11 -7.95
C ARG A 112 25.32 13.51 -7.51
N ALA A 113 26.31 12.66 -7.79
CA ALA A 113 27.70 12.92 -7.42
C ALA A 113 28.25 14.17 -8.12
N GLU A 114 27.90 14.38 -9.39
CA GLU A 114 28.27 15.61 -10.11
C GLU A 114 27.63 16.86 -9.50
N ARG A 115 26.38 16.78 -9.07
CA ARG A 115 25.67 17.91 -8.44
C ARG A 115 26.26 18.27 -7.08
N ALA A 116 26.52 17.28 -6.24
CA ALA A 116 27.15 17.49 -4.93
C ALA A 116 28.54 18.14 -5.04
N THR A 117 29.16 18.06 -6.21
CA THR A 117 30.51 18.59 -6.49
C THR A 117 30.51 19.73 -7.51
N ALA A 118 29.33 20.26 -7.88
CA ALA A 118 29.19 21.23 -8.98
C ALA A 118 29.90 22.57 -8.73
N ARG A 119 30.07 22.96 -7.46
CA ARG A 119 30.80 24.20 -7.09
C ARG A 119 32.32 24.06 -7.09
N LEU A 120 32.84 22.84 -7.21
CA LEU A 120 34.27 22.58 -7.19
C LEU A 120 34.88 22.75 -8.59
N ASN A 121 36.06 23.35 -8.66
CA ASN A 121 36.87 23.37 -9.87
C ASN A 121 37.57 22.01 -10.09
N ASP A 122 38.23 21.84 -11.24
CA ASP A 122 38.81 20.54 -11.62
C ASP A 122 39.92 20.07 -10.67
N ALA A 123 40.79 20.98 -10.20
CA ALA A 123 41.83 20.64 -9.23
C ALA A 123 41.23 20.21 -7.87
N GLN A 124 40.18 20.90 -7.42
CA GLN A 124 39.44 20.54 -6.21
C GLN A 124 38.72 19.19 -6.38
N LYS A 125 38.19 18.88 -7.57
CA LYS A 125 37.59 17.57 -7.87
C LYS A 125 38.61 16.45 -7.85
N VAL A 126 39.80 16.65 -8.42
CA VAL A 126 40.91 15.68 -8.35
C VAL A 126 41.25 15.40 -6.88
N ARG A 127 41.47 16.46 -6.09
CA ARG A 127 41.75 16.32 -4.65
C ARG A 127 40.63 15.59 -3.91
N LEU A 128 39.37 15.96 -4.14
CA LEU A 128 38.20 15.33 -3.50
C LEU A 128 38.13 13.83 -3.83
N TRP A 129 38.17 13.48 -5.12
CA TRP A 129 37.97 12.10 -5.55
C TRP A 129 39.14 11.20 -5.17
N ARG A 130 40.36 11.75 -5.10
CA ARG A 130 41.51 10.99 -4.62
C ARG A 130 41.41 10.67 -3.13
N ARG A 131 40.95 11.62 -2.32
CA ARG A 131 40.63 11.39 -0.89
C ARG A 131 39.52 10.33 -0.75
N ARG A 132 38.42 10.48 -1.48
CA ARG A 132 37.31 9.50 -1.49
C ARG A 132 37.76 8.09 -1.87
N ALA A 133 38.69 7.95 -2.81
CA ALA A 133 39.16 6.65 -3.23
C ALA A 133 39.93 5.91 -2.11
N ILE A 134 40.63 6.62 -1.23
CA ILE A 134 41.24 6.03 -0.02
C ILE A 134 40.16 5.55 0.96
N VAL A 135 39.12 6.36 1.19
CA VAL A 135 37.97 5.95 2.00
C VAL A 135 37.30 4.71 1.43
N HIS A 136 37.04 4.69 0.12
CA HIS A 136 36.50 3.54 -0.57
C HIS A 136 37.33 2.28 -0.29
N ALA A 137 38.65 2.37 -0.49
CA ALA A 137 39.55 1.24 -0.31
C ALA A 137 39.53 0.70 1.13
N VAL A 138 39.59 1.60 2.11
CA VAL A 138 39.57 1.25 3.54
C VAL A 138 38.23 0.63 3.95
N ILE A 139 37.11 1.24 3.58
CA ILE A 139 35.77 0.76 3.93
C ILE A 139 35.47 -0.59 3.28
N ARG A 140 35.89 -0.82 2.03
CA ARG A 140 35.74 -2.13 1.37
C ARG A 140 36.44 -3.26 2.12
N ARG A 141 37.63 -3.01 2.69
CA ARG A 141 38.36 -4.02 3.49
C ARG A 141 37.69 -4.28 4.82
N TRP A 142 37.22 -3.23 5.49
CA TRP A 142 36.45 -3.35 6.72
C TRP A 142 35.13 -4.08 6.51
N ASP A 143 34.38 -3.74 5.46
CA ASP A 143 33.14 -4.41 5.12
C ASP A 143 33.36 -5.89 4.80
N ALA A 144 34.45 -6.24 4.10
CA ALA A 144 34.80 -7.64 3.83
C ALA A 144 35.11 -8.44 5.10
N GLN A 145 35.66 -7.81 6.15
CA GLN A 145 35.95 -8.47 7.43
C GLN A 145 34.70 -8.55 8.32
N GLU A 146 34.00 -7.44 8.48
CA GLU A 146 32.93 -7.26 9.46
C GLU A 146 31.52 -7.54 8.89
N ARG A 147 31.43 -7.71 7.57
CA ARG A 147 30.20 -8.00 6.80
C ARG A 147 29.09 -6.99 7.09
N TRP A 148 29.44 -5.71 7.22
CA TRP A 148 28.50 -4.63 7.54
C TRP A 148 27.36 -4.53 6.52
N SER A 149 27.68 -4.58 5.23
CA SER A 149 26.72 -4.51 4.13
C SER A 149 25.78 -5.72 4.04
N GLU A 150 26.15 -6.84 4.68
CA GLU A 150 25.31 -8.03 4.77
C GLU A 150 24.36 -7.99 5.97
N ARG A 151 24.58 -7.08 6.93
CA ARG A 151 23.70 -6.95 8.10
C ARG A 151 22.31 -6.50 7.65
N ARG A 152 21.28 -7.15 8.20
CA ARG A 152 19.87 -6.83 7.91
C ARG A 152 19.55 -5.35 8.06
N GLY A 153 20.10 -4.68 9.07
CA GLY A 153 19.91 -3.25 9.30
C GLY A 153 20.30 -2.38 8.11
N PHE A 154 21.44 -2.65 7.46
CA PHE A 154 21.86 -1.90 6.26
C PHE A 154 21.05 -2.31 5.03
N ARG A 155 20.90 -3.62 4.82
CA ARG A 155 20.18 -4.15 3.66
C ARG A 155 18.75 -3.63 3.58
N ALA A 156 18.06 -3.47 4.72
CA ALA A 156 16.71 -2.95 4.79
C ALA A 156 16.57 -1.48 4.34
N ILE A 157 17.63 -0.66 4.38
CA ILE A 157 17.57 0.76 4.01
C ILE A 157 17.34 0.93 2.50
N ALA A 158 18.02 0.13 1.69
CA ALA A 158 17.87 0.15 0.23
C ALA A 158 17.05 -1.02 -0.31
N GLY A 159 16.75 -2.01 0.53
CA GLY A 159 16.02 -3.21 0.14
C GLY A 159 16.92 -4.14 -0.65
N TRP A 160 18.15 -4.35 -0.18
CA TRP A 160 19.09 -5.28 -0.79
C TRP A 160 18.64 -6.71 -0.57
N LEU A 161 18.17 -7.33 -1.65
CA LEU A 161 17.75 -8.72 -1.72
C LEU A 161 18.93 -9.62 -2.04
N HIS A 162 19.06 -10.74 -1.34
CA HIS A 162 20.00 -11.79 -1.70
C HIS A 162 19.57 -12.50 -2.99
N ALA A 163 20.51 -13.19 -3.63
CA ALA A 163 20.18 -14.09 -4.73
C ALA A 163 19.13 -15.12 -4.28
N PHE A 164 18.10 -15.31 -5.11
CA PHE A 164 16.94 -16.17 -4.87
C PHE A 164 16.06 -15.77 -3.68
N GLU A 165 16.28 -14.60 -3.08
CA GLU A 165 15.37 -14.05 -2.07
C GLU A 165 13.99 -13.73 -2.66
N ARG A 166 13.93 -13.44 -3.95
CA ARG A 166 12.69 -13.38 -4.73
C ARG A 166 12.78 -14.24 -6.00
N PRO A 167 11.64 -14.68 -6.56
CA PRO A 167 11.61 -15.41 -7.82
C PRO A 167 12.29 -14.59 -8.92
N LEU A 168 13.08 -15.24 -9.76
CA LEU A 168 13.81 -14.62 -10.89
C LEU A 168 14.90 -13.59 -10.49
N THR A 169 15.18 -13.41 -9.20
CA THR A 169 16.31 -12.60 -8.70
C THR A 169 17.56 -13.48 -8.60
N PHE A 170 18.29 -13.67 -9.70
CA PHE A 170 19.45 -14.58 -9.76
C PHE A 170 20.73 -14.02 -9.15
N ARG A 171 20.77 -12.72 -8.86
CA ARG A 171 21.90 -11.99 -8.29
C ARG A 171 21.38 -11.05 -7.20
N GLU A 172 22.28 -10.55 -6.37
CA GLU A 172 21.93 -9.46 -5.45
C GLU A 172 21.35 -8.27 -6.23
N ALA A 173 20.26 -7.70 -5.70
CA ALA A 173 19.57 -6.57 -6.31
C ALA A 173 18.91 -5.71 -5.23
N SER A 174 18.75 -4.41 -5.50
CA SER A 174 18.05 -3.46 -4.63
C SER A 174 16.59 -3.29 -5.07
N LEU A 175 15.68 -3.12 -4.09
CA LEU A 175 14.30 -2.70 -4.35
C LEU A 175 14.21 -1.25 -4.87
N MET A 176 15.14 -0.39 -4.47
CA MET A 176 15.25 0.95 -5.03
C MET A 176 15.86 0.89 -6.42
N VAL A 177 15.16 1.44 -7.40
CA VAL A 177 15.58 1.46 -8.81
C VAL A 177 16.05 2.83 -9.31
N TYR A 178 15.88 3.88 -8.51
CA TYR A 178 16.35 5.21 -8.87
C TYR A 178 17.86 5.34 -8.59
N PRO A 179 18.72 5.65 -9.60
CA PRO A 179 20.15 5.81 -9.37
C PRO A 179 20.49 6.89 -8.33
N GLY A 180 19.69 7.95 -8.23
CA GLY A 180 19.89 9.00 -7.21
C GLY A 180 19.57 8.57 -5.77
N ALA A 181 19.08 7.35 -5.56
CA ALA A 181 18.93 6.74 -4.24
C ALA A 181 20.27 6.23 -3.66
N PHE A 182 21.33 6.25 -4.45
CA PHE A 182 22.70 5.88 -4.08
C PHE A 182 23.61 7.10 -4.23
N SER A 183 24.70 7.20 -3.46
CA SER A 183 25.67 8.32 -3.56
C SER A 183 26.35 8.37 -4.93
N ARG A 184 26.54 7.19 -5.56
CA ARG A 184 27.03 7.01 -6.92
C ARG A 184 26.21 5.92 -7.62
N THR A 185 26.13 5.97 -8.94
CA THR A 185 25.45 4.93 -9.75
C THR A 185 26.00 3.54 -9.45
N ARG A 186 27.32 3.44 -9.24
CA ARG A 186 27.98 2.19 -8.84
C ARG A 186 27.51 1.62 -7.50
N GLY A 187 27.06 2.47 -6.57
CA GLY A 187 26.47 2.03 -5.31
C GLY A 187 25.26 1.13 -5.51
N GLY A 188 24.52 1.31 -6.61
CA GLY A 188 23.37 0.49 -6.98
C GLY A 188 23.71 -0.92 -7.50
N ALA A 189 24.99 -1.30 -7.60
CA ALA A 189 25.38 -2.64 -8.08
C ALA A 189 25.46 -3.72 -6.98
N SER A 190 25.76 -3.35 -5.73
CA SER A 190 25.78 -4.29 -4.59
C SER A 190 25.67 -3.55 -3.27
N ALA A 191 25.21 -4.23 -2.21
CA ALA A 191 25.14 -3.65 -0.86
C ALA A 191 26.52 -3.16 -0.38
N ALA A 192 27.58 -3.89 -0.73
CA ALA A 192 28.93 -3.56 -0.35
C ALA A 192 29.49 -2.32 -1.10
N LEU A 193 28.99 -2.04 -2.31
CA LEU A 193 29.32 -0.80 -3.03
C LEU A 193 28.43 0.38 -2.58
N ASP A 194 27.17 0.13 -2.22
CA ASP A 194 26.29 1.12 -1.59
C ASP A 194 26.96 1.69 -0.33
N LEU A 195 27.41 0.80 0.57
CA LEU A 195 28.09 1.20 1.80
C LEU A 195 29.38 1.99 1.53
N ALA A 196 30.23 1.50 0.63
CA ALA A 196 31.51 2.14 0.32
C ALA A 196 31.31 3.53 -0.31
N THR A 197 30.42 3.63 -1.31
CA THR A 197 30.15 4.90 -2.00
C THR A 197 29.42 5.92 -1.12
N PHE A 198 28.59 5.46 -0.18
CA PHE A 198 28.02 6.33 0.85
C PHE A 198 29.10 6.83 1.82
N ALA A 199 30.01 5.94 2.26
CA ALA A 199 31.10 6.32 3.15
C ALA A 199 32.07 7.33 2.51
N GLU A 200 32.34 7.23 1.21
CA GLU A 200 33.07 8.25 0.44
C GLU A 200 32.48 9.66 0.65
N GLU A 201 31.15 9.78 0.52
CA GLU A 201 30.46 11.06 0.64
C GLU A 201 30.35 11.54 2.09
N ALA A 202 30.10 10.61 3.02
CA ALA A 202 29.90 10.90 4.43
C ALA A 202 31.18 11.31 5.16
N LEU A 203 32.32 10.66 4.87
CA LEU A 203 33.61 10.95 5.49
C LEU A 203 34.37 12.07 4.76
N VAL A 204 34.17 12.22 3.45
CA VAL A 204 34.77 13.28 2.63
C VAL A 204 33.69 14.06 1.87
N PRO A 205 32.94 14.95 2.58
CA PRO A 205 31.98 15.84 1.94
C PRO A 205 32.70 16.87 1.07
N ALA A 206 31.99 17.47 0.11
CA ALA A 206 32.56 18.54 -0.73
C ALA A 206 33.10 19.72 0.10
N ASP A 207 32.46 19.98 1.24
CA ASP A 207 32.87 20.99 2.23
C ASP A 207 34.26 20.75 2.83
N ALA A 208 34.76 19.51 2.81
CA ALA A 208 36.11 19.18 3.27
C ALA A 208 37.21 19.72 2.34
N VAL A 209 36.86 20.05 1.08
CA VAL A 209 37.78 20.63 0.09
C VAL A 209 37.53 22.13 -0.09
N LEU A 210 36.27 22.56 -0.09
CA LEU A 210 35.87 23.96 -0.19
C LEU A 210 34.74 24.24 0.81
N PRO A 211 34.99 24.99 1.90
CA PRO A 211 33.95 25.31 2.88
C PRO A 211 32.71 25.97 2.24
N GLY A 212 31.52 25.43 2.49
CA GLY A 212 30.27 25.92 1.91
C GLY A 212 30.07 25.55 0.44
N ALA A 213 30.78 24.53 -0.05
CA ALA A 213 30.56 23.94 -1.36
C ALA A 213 29.15 23.36 -1.49
N GLN A 214 28.54 22.92 -0.38
CA GLN A 214 27.19 22.39 -0.36
C GLN A 214 26.33 23.02 0.75
N PRO A 215 25.04 23.32 0.51
CA PRO A 215 24.11 23.67 1.58
C PRO A 215 24.00 22.54 2.61
N VAL A 216 23.86 22.88 3.89
CA VAL A 216 23.73 21.90 4.99
C VAL A 216 22.64 20.88 4.71
N ASP A 217 21.44 21.32 4.32
CA ASP A 217 20.31 20.41 4.07
C ASP A 217 20.57 19.43 2.93
N GLU A 218 21.43 19.76 1.96
CA GLU A 218 21.77 18.88 0.84
C GLU A 218 22.86 17.85 1.17
N THR A 219 23.53 17.98 2.33
CA THR A 219 24.57 17.04 2.75
C THR A 219 24.01 15.65 3.08
N PRO A 220 24.79 14.55 2.92
CA PRO A 220 24.32 13.20 3.21
C PRO A 220 23.77 13.02 4.64
N ARG A 221 24.32 13.72 5.64
CA ARG A 221 23.79 13.69 7.03
C ARG A 221 22.37 14.26 7.17
N CYS A 222 21.95 15.12 6.25
CA CYS A 222 20.60 15.70 6.22
C CYS A 222 19.66 15.01 5.22
N GLN A 223 20.19 14.10 4.41
CA GLN A 223 19.47 13.46 3.30
C GLN A 223 19.33 11.94 3.43
N GLU A 224 20.20 11.29 4.19
CA GLU A 224 20.30 9.83 4.36
C GLU A 224 20.64 9.46 5.82
N PHE A 225 19.74 9.83 6.72
CA PHE A 225 19.79 9.61 8.15
C PHE A 225 20.05 8.16 8.53
N LEU A 226 19.37 7.22 7.88
CA LEU A 226 19.46 5.81 8.21
C LEU A 226 20.83 5.24 7.82
N ARG A 227 21.36 5.60 6.63
CA ARG A 227 22.71 5.20 6.21
C ARG A 227 23.77 5.86 7.08
N TRP A 228 23.60 7.14 7.42
CA TRP A 228 24.48 7.86 8.34
C TRP A 228 24.57 7.15 9.69
N ARG A 229 23.41 6.91 10.31
CA ARG A 229 23.32 6.21 11.59
C ARG A 229 23.95 4.81 11.51
N PHE A 230 23.69 4.07 10.45
CA PHE A 230 24.26 2.73 10.27
C PHE A 230 25.79 2.78 10.18
N LEU A 231 26.35 3.60 9.28
CA LEU A 231 27.80 3.68 9.07
C LEU A 231 28.52 4.06 10.37
N PHE A 232 28.10 5.14 11.02
CA PHE A 232 28.76 5.59 12.24
C PHE A 232 28.48 4.69 13.45
N GLY A 233 27.31 4.02 13.49
CA GLY A 233 27.03 2.96 14.45
C GLY A 233 27.98 1.77 14.29
N ALA A 234 28.16 1.27 13.05
CA ALA A 234 29.05 0.16 12.75
C ALA A 234 30.52 0.49 13.07
N LEU A 235 30.98 1.71 12.77
CA LEU A 235 32.32 2.18 13.12
C LEU A 235 32.52 2.30 14.65
N ALA A 236 31.48 2.73 15.38
CA ALA A 236 31.51 2.81 16.84
C ALA A 236 31.54 1.42 17.48
N GLU A 237 30.67 0.51 17.04
CA GLU A 237 30.60 -0.88 17.50
C GLU A 237 31.92 -1.62 17.32
N ALA A 238 32.61 -1.39 16.20
CA ALA A 238 33.92 -1.97 15.93
C ALA A 238 35.08 -1.28 16.70
N GLY A 239 34.79 -0.24 17.49
CA GLY A 239 35.79 0.51 18.25
C GLY A 239 36.79 1.26 17.37
N LEU A 240 36.34 1.76 16.22
CA LEU A 240 37.18 2.42 15.21
C LEU A 240 37.12 3.96 15.30
N LEU A 241 36.12 4.48 16.01
CA LEU A 241 36.00 5.91 16.32
C LEU A 241 36.78 6.24 17.60
N GLY A 242 37.40 7.43 17.62
CA GLY A 242 38.04 7.96 18.83
C GLY A 242 37.03 8.34 19.91
N LYS A 243 37.44 8.37 21.18
CA LYS A 243 36.56 8.69 22.32
C LYS A 243 35.91 10.09 22.24
N ASP A 244 36.55 11.02 21.53
CA ASP A 244 36.10 12.41 21.34
C ASP A 244 35.42 12.66 19.98
N ALA A 245 35.10 11.61 19.22
CA ALA A 245 34.55 11.77 17.87
C ALA A 245 33.10 12.32 17.92
N ALA A 246 32.96 13.64 17.81
CA ALA A 246 31.69 14.36 17.59
C ALA A 246 30.94 13.97 16.29
N ILE A 247 31.44 12.95 15.57
CA ILE A 247 30.97 12.47 14.27
C ILE A 247 29.64 11.69 14.42
N ALA A 248 29.33 11.20 15.63
CA ALA A 248 28.10 10.45 15.89
C ALA A 248 26.83 11.33 15.92
N GLU A 249 26.95 12.62 16.25
CA GLU A 249 25.81 13.54 16.22
C GLU A 249 25.63 14.13 14.82
N ARG A 250 24.50 13.80 14.18
CA ARG A 250 24.10 14.30 12.85
C ARG A 250 24.10 15.83 12.74
N GLY A 251 24.07 16.56 13.85
CA GLY A 251 23.92 18.02 13.90
C GLY A 251 22.53 18.50 13.47
N ARG A 252 22.36 19.82 13.33
CA ARG A 252 21.10 20.43 12.86
C ARG A 252 20.96 20.30 11.35
N CYS A 253 19.73 20.06 10.90
CA CYS A 253 19.35 20.11 9.48
C CYS A 253 18.02 20.87 9.37
N PRO A 254 18.10 22.20 9.16
CA PRO A 254 16.96 23.11 9.30
C PRO A 254 15.71 22.70 8.52
N ALA A 255 15.84 22.20 7.29
CA ALA A 255 14.68 21.83 6.49
C ALA A 255 13.94 20.61 7.07
N PHE A 256 14.69 19.55 7.42
CA PHE A 256 14.13 18.38 8.08
C PHE A 256 13.58 18.71 9.47
N ASP A 257 14.34 19.44 10.30
CA ASP A 257 13.95 19.72 11.68
C ASP A 257 12.63 20.52 11.73
N ARG A 258 12.41 21.44 10.78
CA ARG A 258 11.13 22.17 10.61
C ARG A 258 9.97 21.28 10.17
N TRP A 259 10.20 20.37 9.24
CA TRP A 259 9.15 19.48 8.72
C TRP A 259 8.79 18.36 9.71
N ALA A 260 9.82 17.72 10.27
CA ALA A 260 9.69 16.56 11.15
C ALA A 260 9.06 16.95 12.48
N ASP A 261 9.58 18.01 13.12
CA ASP A 261 9.23 18.43 14.48
C ASP A 261 8.87 17.24 15.39
N PRO A 262 9.85 16.39 15.74
CA PRO A 262 9.57 15.08 16.35
C PRO A 262 8.85 15.18 17.70
N ALA A 263 8.97 16.31 18.40
CA ALA A 263 8.34 16.54 19.70
C ALA A 263 6.81 16.56 19.60
N THR A 264 6.27 17.00 18.46
CA THR A 264 4.83 17.07 18.22
C THR A 264 4.22 15.78 17.68
N LEU A 265 5.02 14.79 17.25
CA LEU A 265 4.48 13.50 16.84
C LEU A 265 3.98 12.71 18.07
N ASP A 266 2.68 12.42 18.12
CA ASP A 266 2.12 11.55 19.15
C ASP A 266 2.36 10.08 18.77
N HIS A 267 1.82 9.68 17.62
CA HIS A 267 1.95 8.35 17.02
C HIS A 267 1.74 8.39 15.51
N ALA A 268 1.89 7.24 14.86
CA ALA A 268 1.52 7.05 13.46
C ALA A 268 0.42 5.98 13.35
N GLU A 269 -0.42 6.10 12.33
CA GLU A 269 -1.50 5.15 12.03
C GLU A 269 -1.26 4.53 10.65
N VAL A 270 -1.44 3.22 10.52
CA VAL A 270 -1.69 2.54 9.25
C VAL A 270 -3.17 2.69 8.94
N LEU A 271 -3.48 3.27 7.79
CA LEU A 271 -4.82 3.45 7.28
C LEU A 271 -5.09 2.40 6.21
N TYR A 272 -6.14 1.60 6.38
CA TYR A 272 -6.61 0.63 5.38
C TYR A 272 -7.88 1.13 4.70
N VAL A 273 -7.76 1.54 3.44
CA VAL A 273 -8.88 1.91 2.57
C VAL A 273 -9.54 0.63 2.08
N ALA A 274 -10.85 0.52 2.31
CA ALA A 274 -11.59 -0.70 2.01
C ALA A 274 -11.48 -1.13 0.52
N ALA A 275 -11.41 -2.44 0.30
CA ALA A 275 -11.47 -3.03 -1.04
C ALA A 275 -12.77 -2.68 -1.76
N SER A 276 -12.70 -2.57 -3.09
CA SER A 276 -13.84 -2.24 -3.96
C SER A 276 -13.69 -2.90 -5.32
N GLY A 277 -14.79 -3.46 -5.83
CA GLY A 277 -14.88 -3.99 -7.19
C GLY A 277 -15.18 -2.94 -8.26
N ARG A 278 -15.21 -1.64 -7.93
CA ARG A 278 -15.46 -0.56 -8.91
C ARG A 278 -14.34 -0.42 -9.94
N ALA A 279 -13.10 -0.73 -9.54
CA ALA A 279 -11.93 -0.68 -10.40
C ALA A 279 -10.94 -1.79 -10.02
N PRO A 280 -10.25 -2.43 -10.98
CA PRO A 280 -9.31 -3.53 -10.70
C PRO A 280 -8.23 -3.19 -9.66
N GLU A 281 -7.70 -1.97 -9.71
CA GLU A 281 -6.67 -1.45 -8.79
C GLU A 281 -7.15 -1.37 -7.33
N SER A 282 -8.46 -1.43 -7.09
CA SER A 282 -9.07 -1.35 -5.76
C SER A 282 -9.48 -2.71 -5.18
N LEU A 283 -9.28 -3.82 -5.91
CA LEU A 283 -9.75 -5.15 -5.53
C LEU A 283 -9.18 -5.65 -4.20
N PHE A 284 -7.95 -5.25 -3.83
CA PHE A 284 -7.32 -5.62 -2.55
C PHE A 284 -7.43 -4.54 -1.45
N GLY A 285 -8.02 -3.39 -1.77
CA GLY A 285 -7.92 -2.18 -0.95
C GLY A 285 -6.56 -1.48 -1.07
N HIS A 286 -6.33 -0.49 -0.23
CA HIS A 286 -5.10 0.32 -0.25
C HIS A 286 -4.62 0.63 1.17
N ILE A 287 -3.31 0.74 1.38
CA ILE A 287 -2.74 1.20 2.66
C ILE A 287 -1.85 2.43 2.48
N LEU A 288 -1.97 3.34 3.45
CA LEU A 288 -1.13 4.51 3.60
C LEU A 288 -0.88 4.77 5.10
N LEU A 289 0.01 5.70 5.42
CA LEU A 289 0.25 6.13 6.81
C LEU A 289 -0.38 7.50 7.09
N ARG A 290 -0.67 7.75 8.36
CA ARG A 290 -1.01 9.08 8.89
C ARG A 290 -0.13 9.39 10.08
N LEU A 291 0.45 10.59 10.09
CA LEU A 291 1.20 11.13 11.22
C LEU A 291 0.24 11.92 12.11
N VAL A 292 0.02 11.42 13.33
CA VAL A 292 -0.88 12.06 14.30
C VAL A 292 -0.05 12.92 15.25
N ARG A 293 -0.33 14.22 15.25
CA ARG A 293 0.37 15.20 16.09
C ARG A 293 -0.39 15.41 17.40
N LYS A 294 0.35 15.70 18.47
CA LYS A 294 -0.20 16.13 19.76
C LYS A 294 -0.97 17.44 19.58
N PRO A 295 -2.03 17.69 20.38
CA PRO A 295 -2.68 19.00 20.40
C PRO A 295 -1.66 20.11 20.66
N GLY A 296 -1.58 21.07 19.74
CA GLY A 296 -0.72 22.24 19.86
C GLY A 296 -1.42 23.40 20.58
N PRO A 297 -0.75 24.56 20.70
CA PRO A 297 -1.36 25.78 21.25
C PRO A 297 -2.50 26.33 20.37
N TRP A 298 -2.55 25.92 19.10
CA TRP A 298 -3.61 26.26 18.14
C TRP A 298 -4.44 25.02 17.81
N VAL A 299 -5.77 25.19 17.75
CA VAL A 299 -6.67 24.12 17.33
C VAL A 299 -6.45 23.83 15.84
N GLN A 300 -5.86 22.67 15.54
CA GLN A 300 -5.72 22.18 14.18
C GLN A 300 -6.69 21.02 13.96
N GLY A 301 -7.54 21.15 12.94
CA GLY A 301 -8.49 20.10 12.57
C GLY A 301 -7.79 18.85 12.01
N PRO A 302 -8.38 17.64 12.16
CA PRO A 302 -7.81 16.38 11.65
C PRO A 302 -7.43 16.39 10.16
N SER A 303 -8.13 17.20 9.36
CA SER A 303 -7.91 17.37 7.92
C SER A 303 -6.56 18.00 7.54
N PHE A 304 -5.92 18.72 8.46
CA PHE A 304 -4.58 19.29 8.26
C PHE A 304 -3.44 18.31 8.61
N GLY A 305 -3.77 17.13 9.13
CA GLY A 305 -2.78 16.09 9.42
C GLY A 305 -2.03 15.64 8.17
N THR A 306 -0.83 15.08 8.34
CA THR A 306 0.00 14.58 7.24
C THR A 306 -0.32 13.12 6.97
N ALA A 307 -0.74 12.82 5.75
CA ALA A 307 -0.80 11.47 5.18
C ALA A 307 0.48 11.17 4.41
N VAL A 308 0.92 9.92 4.43
CA VAL A 308 2.05 9.40 3.63
C VAL A 308 1.52 8.31 2.72
N GLN A 309 1.38 8.63 1.44
CA GLN A 309 0.87 7.75 0.40
C GLN A 309 1.99 6.89 -0.19
N LEU A 310 1.66 5.63 -0.48
CA LEU A 310 2.54 4.64 -1.07
C LEU A 310 1.94 4.22 -2.42
N ALA A 311 2.08 5.09 -3.42
CA ALA A 311 1.25 5.04 -4.61
C ALA A 311 2.04 4.78 -5.89
N ALA A 312 1.45 4.00 -6.80
CA ALA A 312 1.93 3.90 -8.16
C ALA A 312 1.84 5.28 -8.85
N LEU A 313 2.92 5.68 -9.51
CA LEU A 313 3.06 6.90 -10.31
C LEU A 313 2.57 6.60 -11.73
N THR A 314 1.27 6.76 -11.94
CA THR A 314 0.59 6.38 -13.18
C THR A 314 0.54 7.51 -14.22
N GLY A 315 0.85 8.74 -13.82
CA GLY A 315 0.75 9.91 -14.70
C GLY A 315 -0.70 10.12 -15.16
N ALA A 316 -0.86 10.49 -16.44
CA ALA A 316 -2.17 10.65 -17.05
C ALA A 316 -2.64 9.41 -17.86
N ASP A 317 -2.08 8.24 -17.58
CA ASP A 317 -2.50 7.01 -18.24
C ASP A 317 -4.00 6.77 -17.99
N LYS A 318 -4.76 6.49 -19.05
CA LYS A 318 -6.21 6.28 -18.97
C LYS A 318 -6.50 4.92 -18.32
N PRO A 319 -7.55 4.77 -17.51
CA PRO A 319 -7.97 3.49 -16.95
C PRO A 319 -8.59 2.59 -18.04
N ASP A 320 -7.75 2.09 -18.95
CA ASP A 320 -8.08 1.18 -20.05
C ASP A 320 -7.39 -0.19 -19.87
N LEU A 321 -7.60 -1.12 -20.80
CA LEU A 321 -6.98 -2.45 -20.73
C LEU A 321 -5.45 -2.39 -20.73
N ARG A 322 -4.84 -1.38 -21.37
CA ARG A 322 -3.37 -1.22 -21.39
C ARG A 322 -2.88 -0.78 -20.02
N TYR A 323 -3.59 0.13 -19.34
CA TYR A 323 -3.29 0.51 -17.95
C TYR A 323 -3.32 -0.70 -17.02
N LEU A 324 -4.36 -1.55 -17.14
CA LEU A 324 -4.46 -2.78 -16.37
C LEU A 324 -3.27 -3.73 -16.64
N ILE A 325 -2.99 -4.04 -17.92
CA ILE A 325 -1.87 -4.92 -18.30
C ILE A 325 -0.55 -4.33 -17.80
N ARG A 326 -0.32 -3.02 -17.98
CA ARG A 326 0.89 -2.34 -17.54
C ARG A 326 1.08 -2.42 -16.02
N GLY A 327 0.01 -2.31 -15.22
CA GLY A 327 0.07 -2.51 -13.77
C GLY A 327 0.32 -3.96 -13.35
N LEU A 328 -0.19 -4.93 -14.12
CA LEU A 328 0.06 -6.36 -13.87
C LEU A 328 1.50 -6.78 -14.26
N THR A 329 2.09 -6.13 -15.25
CA THR A 329 3.40 -6.51 -15.84
C THR A 329 4.57 -5.63 -15.42
N GLY A 330 4.46 -4.83 -14.35
CA GLY A 330 5.63 -4.08 -13.84
C GLY A 330 5.89 -2.71 -14.49
N GLY A 331 4.96 -2.14 -15.25
CA GLY A 331 5.22 -0.97 -16.10
C GLY A 331 5.11 0.40 -15.42
N TYR A 332 4.85 0.44 -14.11
CA TYR A 332 4.78 1.65 -13.29
C TYR A 332 5.84 1.63 -12.19
N ARG A 333 6.07 2.78 -11.56
CA ARG A 333 6.92 2.89 -10.36
C ARG A 333 6.09 3.31 -9.16
N ILE A 334 6.44 2.84 -7.97
CA ILE A 334 5.91 3.36 -6.72
C ILE A 334 6.77 4.52 -6.25
N GLY A 335 6.12 5.57 -5.73
CA GLY A 335 6.77 6.62 -4.96
C GLY A 335 6.09 6.83 -3.60
N VAL A 336 6.83 7.39 -2.65
CA VAL A 336 6.30 7.86 -1.37
C VAL A 336 5.97 9.34 -1.47
N MET A 337 4.78 9.76 -1.05
CA MET A 337 4.32 11.15 -1.18
C MET A 337 3.63 11.60 0.11
N THR A 338 3.94 12.80 0.60
CA THR A 338 3.17 13.42 1.68
C THR A 338 2.03 14.28 1.15
N ALA A 339 0.87 14.20 1.81
CA ALA A 339 -0.34 14.95 1.44
C ALA A 339 -1.15 15.35 2.68
N PRO A 340 -1.94 16.44 2.64
CA PRO A 340 -2.89 16.74 3.70
C PRO A 340 -3.99 15.65 3.79
N MET A 341 -4.41 15.31 5.00
CA MET A 341 -5.52 14.37 5.24
C MET A 341 -6.84 14.80 4.60
N ALA A 342 -7.05 16.10 4.38
CA ALA A 342 -8.19 16.65 3.64
C ALA A 342 -8.29 16.08 2.23
N GLN A 343 -7.15 15.97 1.54
CA GLN A 343 -7.07 15.44 0.20
C GLN A 343 -7.42 13.95 0.17
N ILE A 344 -6.84 13.17 1.08
CA ILE A 344 -7.16 11.74 1.23
C ILE A 344 -8.65 11.55 1.49
N SER A 345 -9.21 12.35 2.41
CA SER A 345 -10.63 12.25 2.76
C SER A 345 -11.53 12.54 1.56
N ARG A 346 -11.21 13.56 0.76
CA ARG A 346 -11.95 13.92 -0.45
C ARG A 346 -11.87 12.82 -1.51
N GLU A 347 -10.69 12.26 -1.73
CA GLU A 347 -10.48 11.19 -2.70
C GLU A 347 -11.20 9.90 -2.25
N THR A 348 -10.94 9.41 -1.05
CA THR A 348 -11.40 8.08 -0.64
C THR A 348 -12.81 8.09 -0.05
N LEU A 349 -13.11 9.01 0.87
CA LEU A 349 -14.38 9.02 1.61
C LEU A 349 -15.51 9.67 0.81
N GLU A 350 -15.20 10.71 0.03
CA GLU A 350 -16.18 11.50 -0.73
C GLU A 350 -16.28 11.08 -2.21
N SER A 351 -15.17 10.93 -2.94
CA SER A 351 -15.24 10.54 -4.36
C SER A 351 -15.45 9.04 -4.53
N GLU A 352 -14.55 8.23 -3.98
CA GLU A 352 -14.58 6.77 -4.15
C GLU A 352 -15.60 6.06 -3.25
N GLN A 353 -16.07 6.75 -2.20
CA GLN A 353 -17.05 6.26 -1.22
C GLN A 353 -16.58 5.04 -0.42
N ARG A 354 -15.29 4.99 -0.07
CA ARG A 354 -14.62 3.89 0.65
C ARG A 354 -14.16 4.33 2.03
N SER A 355 -14.71 3.73 3.08
CA SER A 355 -14.27 3.96 4.47
C SER A 355 -12.86 3.45 4.70
N ILE A 356 -12.21 4.05 5.69
CA ILE A 356 -10.84 3.76 6.10
C ILE A 356 -10.84 3.20 7.53
N ARG A 357 -10.31 1.99 7.69
CA ARG A 357 -9.98 1.45 9.02
C ARG A 357 -8.62 1.96 9.47
N ARG A 358 -8.47 2.19 10.77
CA ARG A 358 -7.27 2.80 11.37
C ARG A 358 -6.60 1.81 12.31
N PHE A 359 -5.28 1.75 12.23
CA PHE A 359 -4.45 0.91 13.09
C PHE A 359 -3.30 1.73 13.63
N ARG A 360 -3.23 1.95 14.94
CA ARG A 360 -2.13 2.68 15.56
C ARG A 360 -0.87 1.83 15.55
N LEU A 361 0.24 2.39 15.09
CA LEU A 361 1.55 1.76 15.18
C LEU A 361 2.10 1.86 16.61
N VAL A 362 2.56 0.73 17.14
CA VAL A 362 3.19 0.59 18.45
C VAL A 362 4.69 0.81 18.30
N LEU A 363 5.11 2.08 18.23
CA LEU A 363 6.51 2.48 18.10
C LEU A 363 7.00 3.16 19.37
N ASP A 364 8.27 2.94 19.73
CA ASP A 364 8.91 3.68 20.80
C ASP A 364 9.30 5.11 20.36
N ALA A 365 9.94 5.89 21.24
CA ALA A 365 10.36 7.25 20.92
C ALA A 365 11.42 7.32 19.81
N GLU A 366 12.36 6.38 19.78
CA GLU A 366 13.44 6.36 18.81
C GLU A 366 12.93 5.93 17.43
N GLU A 367 12.11 4.89 17.37
CA GLU A 367 11.47 4.40 16.14
C GLU A 367 10.54 5.45 15.52
N ARG A 368 9.88 6.28 16.33
CA ARG A 368 9.08 7.42 15.85
C ARG A 368 9.93 8.48 15.13
N VAL A 369 11.11 8.79 15.67
CA VAL A 369 12.05 9.70 14.99
C VAL A 369 12.54 9.06 13.69
N ARG A 370 12.95 7.78 13.74
CA ARG A 370 13.38 7.02 12.56
C ARG A 370 12.30 6.94 11.49
N LEU A 371 11.02 6.84 11.87
CA LEU A 371 9.89 6.88 10.94
C LEU A 371 9.85 8.21 10.15
N LEU A 372 9.99 9.35 10.84
CA LEU A 372 10.00 10.66 10.19
C LEU A 372 11.18 10.79 9.23
N GLU A 373 12.38 10.41 9.69
CA GLU A 373 13.59 10.38 8.84
C GLU A 373 13.38 9.51 7.60
N ARG A 374 12.78 8.33 7.78
CA ARG A 374 12.57 7.39 6.69
C ARG A 374 11.55 7.88 5.68
N VAL A 375 10.47 8.53 6.13
CA VAL A 375 9.50 9.19 5.24
C VAL A 375 10.18 10.30 4.45
N TRP A 376 11.00 11.12 5.10
CA TRP A 376 11.77 12.20 4.45
C TRP A 376 12.71 11.69 3.36
N GLU A 377 13.44 10.60 3.63
CA GLU A 377 14.33 9.94 2.67
C GLU A 377 13.57 9.38 1.47
N LEU A 378 12.52 8.60 1.73
CA LEU A 378 11.78 7.90 0.69
C LEU A 378 10.95 8.84 -0.18
N GLU A 379 10.45 9.95 0.35
CA GLU A 379 9.75 10.94 -0.48
C GLU A 379 10.63 11.48 -1.62
N ARG A 380 11.93 11.65 -1.35
CA ARG A 380 12.93 12.18 -2.30
C ARG A 380 13.51 11.11 -3.21
N ARG A 381 13.75 9.90 -2.68
CA ARG A 381 14.61 8.89 -3.32
C ARG A 381 13.96 7.51 -3.44
N GLY A 382 12.85 7.27 -2.75
CA GLY A 382 12.17 5.98 -2.67
C GLY A 382 11.34 5.70 -3.91
N TYR A 383 12.00 5.19 -4.96
CA TYR A 383 11.34 4.69 -6.16
C TYR A 383 11.54 3.18 -6.28
N LEU A 384 10.44 2.44 -6.35
CA LEU A 384 10.41 0.99 -6.53
C LEU A 384 9.68 0.64 -7.83
N GLU A 385 9.94 -0.54 -8.39
CA GLU A 385 9.09 -1.09 -9.46
C GLU A 385 7.69 -1.42 -8.90
N TYR A 386 6.65 -1.28 -9.71
CA TYR A 386 5.27 -1.59 -9.32
C TYR A 386 4.74 -2.84 -10.02
N TRP A 387 4.54 -3.91 -9.26
CA TRP A 387 3.88 -5.14 -9.67
C TRP A 387 2.64 -5.36 -8.81
N PHE A 388 1.46 -5.38 -9.42
CA PHE A 388 0.18 -5.41 -8.69
C PHE A 388 0.12 -6.48 -7.58
N PHE A 389 0.64 -7.68 -7.83
CA PHE A 389 0.57 -8.78 -6.86
C PHE A 389 1.75 -8.83 -5.88
N THR A 390 2.93 -8.28 -6.18
CA THR A 390 4.15 -8.49 -5.37
C THR A 390 4.79 -7.21 -4.87
N ASP A 391 4.79 -6.16 -5.68
CA ASP A 391 5.46 -4.88 -5.41
C ASP A 391 4.43 -3.77 -5.51
N ASN A 392 3.68 -3.59 -4.43
CA ASN A 392 2.58 -2.64 -4.34
C ASN A 392 2.67 -1.84 -3.03
N CYS A 393 1.60 -1.12 -2.70
CA CYS A 393 1.52 -0.30 -1.48
C CYS A 393 1.83 -1.10 -0.19
N ALA A 394 1.50 -2.39 -0.15
CA ALA A 394 1.71 -3.25 1.00
C ALA A 394 3.20 -3.56 1.21
N THR A 395 3.89 -4.00 0.16
CA THR A 395 5.34 -4.21 0.18
C THR A 395 6.10 -2.91 0.47
N SER A 396 5.63 -1.79 -0.08
CA SER A 396 6.23 -0.46 0.16
C SER A 396 6.12 -0.03 1.61
N LEU A 397 5.01 -0.34 2.30
CA LEU A 397 4.87 -0.06 3.73
C LEU A 397 5.89 -0.86 4.53
N THR A 398 6.05 -2.14 4.21
CA THR A 398 7.03 -2.98 4.92
C THR A 398 8.47 -2.55 4.63
N PHE A 399 8.75 -2.09 3.42
CA PHE A 399 10.05 -1.52 3.05
C PHE A 399 10.34 -0.19 3.79
N LEU A 400 9.29 0.60 4.05
CA LEU A 400 9.37 1.81 4.86
C LEU A 400 9.61 1.47 6.34
N LEU A 401 8.90 0.48 6.89
CA LEU A 401 8.98 0.15 8.32
C LEU A 401 10.21 -0.70 8.68
N ALA A 402 10.67 -1.62 7.82
CA ALA A 402 11.72 -2.57 8.14
C ALA A 402 13.02 -1.95 8.72
N PRO A 403 13.58 -0.85 8.18
CA PRO A 403 14.84 -0.29 8.69
C PRO A 403 14.66 0.64 9.91
N ILE A 404 13.43 0.99 10.31
CA ILE A 404 13.19 1.85 11.47
C ILE A 404 13.07 1.07 12.78
N LEU A 405 12.69 -0.22 12.70
CA LEU A 405 12.47 -1.08 13.85
C LEU A 405 13.78 -1.43 14.56
N ARG A 406 13.73 -1.59 15.88
CA ARG A 406 14.87 -2.05 16.68
C ARG A 406 15.19 -3.52 16.41
N GLU A 407 16.41 -3.92 16.79
CA GLU A 407 16.83 -5.32 16.75
C GLU A 407 15.86 -6.22 17.52
N GLY A 408 15.59 -7.41 16.98
CA GLY A 408 14.62 -8.35 17.52
C GLY A 408 13.16 -8.08 17.13
N ARG A 409 12.84 -6.91 16.54
CA ARG A 409 11.51 -6.62 15.99
C ARG A 409 11.53 -6.79 14.47
N GLU A 410 10.63 -7.63 13.96
CA GLU A 410 10.58 -7.94 12.54
C GLU A 410 9.17 -8.20 12.06
N VAL A 411 8.86 -7.68 10.88
CA VAL A 411 7.66 -8.03 10.13
C VAL A 411 8.01 -9.25 9.27
N LYS A 412 7.41 -10.39 9.60
CA LYS A 412 7.56 -11.61 8.79
C LYS A 412 6.67 -11.51 7.57
N MET A 413 7.27 -11.17 6.43
CA MET A 413 6.55 -11.12 5.17
C MET A 413 6.15 -12.52 4.69
N PRO A 414 5.04 -12.64 3.93
CA PRO A 414 4.62 -13.90 3.34
C PRO A 414 5.71 -14.51 2.44
N PRO A 415 5.65 -15.84 2.20
CA PRO A 415 6.64 -16.55 1.39
C PRO A 415 6.84 -15.94 0.00
N ARG A 416 8.05 -16.13 -0.54
CA ARG A 416 8.60 -15.47 -1.75
C ARG A 416 7.74 -15.51 -3.02
N LEU A 417 6.79 -16.45 -3.14
CA LEU A 417 5.94 -16.67 -4.32
C LEU A 417 4.50 -16.20 -4.13
N SER A 418 4.16 -15.71 -2.94
CA SER A 418 2.78 -15.39 -2.58
C SER A 418 2.48 -13.91 -2.83
N PRO A 419 1.37 -13.58 -3.49
CA PRO A 419 0.90 -12.20 -3.59
C PRO A 419 0.80 -11.52 -2.23
N VAL A 420 1.18 -10.25 -2.19
CA VAL A 420 1.18 -9.40 -1.00
C VAL A 420 -0.01 -8.46 -1.12
N SER A 421 -1.04 -8.65 -0.29
CA SER A 421 -2.16 -7.71 -0.21
C SER A 421 -2.06 -6.88 1.07
N PRO A 422 -2.73 -5.70 1.13
CA PRO A 422 -2.75 -4.88 2.35
C PRO A 422 -3.19 -5.65 3.60
N ALA A 423 -4.20 -6.51 3.45
CA ALA A 423 -4.72 -7.35 4.54
C ALA A 423 -3.65 -8.27 5.17
N VAL A 424 -2.76 -8.83 4.34
CA VAL A 424 -1.66 -9.70 4.79
C VAL A 424 -0.61 -8.92 5.57
N VAL A 425 -0.34 -7.69 5.15
CA VAL A 425 0.64 -6.84 5.86
C VAL A 425 0.08 -6.40 7.20
N LEU A 426 -1.24 -6.16 7.31
CA LEU A 426 -1.87 -5.94 8.61
C LEU A 426 -1.73 -7.17 9.52
N ASP A 427 -1.96 -8.38 9.00
CA ASP A 427 -1.73 -9.61 9.77
C ASP A 427 -0.27 -9.71 10.24
N ALA A 428 0.70 -9.53 9.34
CA ALA A 428 2.12 -9.60 9.67
C ALA A 428 2.57 -8.54 10.69
N LEU A 429 1.98 -7.34 10.63
CA LEU A 429 2.23 -6.28 11.62
C LEU A 429 1.59 -6.61 12.97
N SER A 430 0.38 -7.16 12.97
CA SER A 430 -0.33 -7.57 14.18
C SER A 430 0.40 -8.71 14.88
N ASP A 431 0.87 -9.71 14.13
CA ASP A 431 1.65 -10.85 14.64
C ASP A 431 2.98 -10.39 15.26
N ALA A 432 3.56 -9.31 14.74
CA ALA A 432 4.76 -8.68 15.28
C ALA A 432 4.46 -7.74 16.47
N GLY A 433 3.19 -7.58 16.87
CA GLY A 433 2.77 -6.64 17.93
C GLY A 433 3.01 -5.18 17.57
N LEU A 434 3.04 -4.85 16.27
CA LEU A 434 3.34 -3.51 15.77
C LEU A 434 2.11 -2.65 15.53
N ILE A 435 0.92 -3.23 15.50
CA ILE A 435 -0.33 -2.47 15.32
C ILE A 435 -1.39 -2.85 16.35
N VAL A 436 -2.24 -1.89 16.67
CA VAL A 436 -3.49 -2.09 17.41
C VAL A 436 -4.64 -1.41 16.68
N PRO A 437 -5.85 -2.00 16.61
CA PRO A 437 -7.00 -1.32 16.04
C PRO A 437 -7.28 0.01 16.76
N GLU A 438 -7.49 1.07 16.01
CA GLU A 438 -7.85 2.39 16.53
C GLU A 438 -9.35 2.63 16.29
N PRO A 439 -10.18 2.75 17.36
CA PRO A 439 -11.61 3.00 17.23
C PRO A 439 -11.95 4.32 16.52
N ALA A 440 -13.19 4.42 16.04
CA ALA A 440 -13.70 5.46 15.14
C ALA A 440 -12.98 5.44 13.78
N GLN A 441 -13.34 4.46 12.96
CA GLN A 441 -12.94 4.39 11.56
C GLN A 441 -13.41 5.65 10.80
N LEU A 442 -12.71 6.03 9.74
CA LEU A 442 -13.14 7.15 8.90
C LEU A 442 -14.18 6.64 7.91
N GLU A 443 -15.45 6.90 8.20
CA GLU A 443 -16.55 6.43 7.36
C GLU A 443 -16.67 7.22 6.06
N SER A 444 -16.93 6.53 4.95
CA SER A 444 -17.32 7.16 3.69
C SER A 444 -18.64 7.89 3.83
N ILE A 445 -18.87 8.87 2.95
CA ILE A 445 -20.12 9.61 2.93
C ILE A 445 -21.32 8.66 2.71
N ARG A 446 -21.14 7.61 1.91
CA ARG A 446 -22.13 6.55 1.70
C ARG A 446 -22.45 5.80 2.99
N ASP A 447 -21.46 5.36 3.75
CA ASP A 447 -21.70 4.58 4.97
C ASP A 447 -22.34 5.47 6.06
N ARG A 448 -21.94 6.75 6.12
CA ARG A 448 -22.61 7.76 6.95
C ARG A 448 -24.07 8.00 6.53
N ALA A 449 -24.35 8.02 5.22
CA ALA A 449 -25.71 8.16 4.71
C ALA A 449 -26.55 6.91 4.96
N ALA A 450 -25.97 5.71 4.87
CA ALA A 450 -26.63 4.45 5.24
C ALA A 450 -27.05 4.47 6.71
N ARG A 451 -26.14 4.83 7.61
CA ARG A 451 -26.47 5.01 9.04
C ARG A 451 -27.52 6.10 9.24
N ALA A 452 -27.41 7.21 8.50
CA ALA A 452 -28.38 8.29 8.58
C ALA A 452 -29.79 7.87 8.12
N GLU A 453 -29.95 6.95 7.16
CA GLU A 453 -31.28 6.37 6.85
C GLU A 453 -31.88 5.69 8.10
N GLU A 454 -31.12 4.86 8.81
CA GLU A 454 -31.57 4.22 10.05
C GLU A 454 -31.87 5.24 11.17
N GLU A 455 -31.02 6.27 11.32
CA GLU A 455 -31.21 7.35 12.30
C GLU A 455 -32.50 8.15 12.00
N ARG A 456 -32.76 8.43 10.71
CA ARG A 456 -33.98 9.12 10.25
C ARG A 456 -35.23 8.31 10.57
N ASP A 457 -35.20 7.01 10.35
CA ASP A 457 -36.35 6.12 10.60
C ASP A 457 -36.65 5.99 12.10
N ARG A 458 -35.61 5.88 12.94
CA ARG A 458 -35.78 5.89 14.40
C ARG A 458 -36.34 7.21 14.91
N ALA A 459 -35.82 8.33 14.38
CA ALA A 459 -36.35 9.65 14.71
C ALA A 459 -37.81 9.79 14.28
N LEU A 460 -38.16 9.33 13.08
CA LEU A 460 -39.54 9.31 12.59
C LEU A 460 -40.46 8.52 13.52
N PHE A 461 -40.04 7.34 13.97
CA PHE A 461 -40.83 6.53 14.89
C PHE A 461 -41.18 7.29 16.17
N VAL A 462 -40.20 7.98 16.77
CA VAL A 462 -40.43 8.82 17.96
C VAL A 462 -41.37 9.98 17.65
N LEU A 463 -41.15 10.68 16.53
CA LEU A 463 -42.02 11.79 16.11
C LEU A 463 -43.47 11.35 15.91
N LEU A 464 -43.69 10.23 15.23
CA LEU A 464 -45.02 9.66 15.01
C LEU A 464 -45.72 9.24 16.31
N SER A 465 -44.96 8.89 17.36
CA SER A 465 -45.53 8.49 18.66
C SER A 465 -46.06 9.65 19.49
N VAL A 466 -45.60 10.88 19.22
CA VAL A 466 -46.00 12.09 19.95
C VAL A 466 -46.80 13.08 19.10
N ALA A 467 -46.90 12.84 17.79
CA ALA A 467 -47.57 13.69 16.84
C ALA A 467 -49.11 13.57 16.92
N THR A 468 -49.80 14.67 16.66
CA THR A 468 -51.24 14.69 16.42
C THR A 468 -51.61 13.94 15.12
N PRO A 469 -52.87 13.53 14.91
CA PRO A 469 -53.28 12.83 13.69
C PRO A 469 -52.96 13.59 12.39
N GLU A 470 -53.08 14.92 12.39
CA GLU A 470 -52.74 15.77 11.23
C GLU A 470 -51.24 15.78 10.98
N GLU A 471 -50.43 15.94 12.03
CA GLU A 471 -48.96 15.88 11.95
C GLU A 471 -48.47 14.50 11.54
N VAL A 472 -49.13 13.40 11.93
CA VAL A 472 -48.79 12.05 11.48
C VAL A 472 -48.94 11.92 9.97
N LEU A 473 -50.04 12.43 9.40
CA LEU A 473 -50.24 12.43 7.95
C LEU A 473 -49.19 13.29 7.24
N ALA A 474 -48.89 14.48 7.79
CA ALA A 474 -47.85 15.35 7.26
C ALA A 474 -46.46 14.69 7.30
N LEU A 475 -46.06 14.11 8.44
CA LEU A 475 -44.78 13.42 8.62
C LEU A 475 -44.63 12.23 7.68
N ARG A 476 -45.68 11.41 7.51
CA ARG A 476 -45.66 10.29 6.55
C ARG A 476 -45.52 10.77 5.11
N TRP A 477 -46.23 11.83 4.74
CA TRP A 477 -46.13 12.42 3.41
C TRP A 477 -44.74 13.02 3.17
N ILE A 478 -44.22 13.79 4.13
CA ILE A 478 -42.87 14.37 4.08
C ILE A 478 -41.86 13.23 3.91
N HIS A 479 -41.91 12.22 4.77
CA HIS A 479 -40.97 11.10 4.71
C HIS A 479 -41.01 10.39 3.36
N ALA A 480 -42.20 10.10 2.83
CA ALA A 480 -42.35 9.50 1.50
C ALA A 480 -41.69 10.34 0.39
N ARG A 481 -41.80 11.68 0.48
CA ARG A 481 -41.10 12.59 -0.44
C ARG A 481 -39.59 12.59 -0.24
N LEU A 482 -39.11 12.55 1.00
CA LEU A 482 -37.68 12.52 1.33
C LEU A 482 -36.98 11.20 1.00
N THR A 483 -37.75 10.12 0.75
CA THR A 483 -37.25 8.82 0.30
C THR A 483 -37.36 8.63 -1.22
N ASP A 484 -37.90 9.62 -1.93
CA ASP A 484 -38.10 9.55 -3.38
C ASP A 484 -36.77 9.76 -4.14
N PRO A 485 -36.43 8.91 -5.13
CA PRO A 485 -35.24 9.10 -5.97
C PRO A 485 -35.21 10.41 -6.76
N ASP A 486 -36.37 11.02 -7.04
CA ASP A 486 -36.47 12.31 -7.69
C ASP A 486 -36.15 13.48 -6.74
N VAL A 487 -35.14 14.26 -7.10
CA VAL A 487 -34.72 15.45 -6.35
C VAL A 487 -35.85 16.47 -6.19
N ARG A 488 -36.74 16.61 -7.19
CA ARG A 488 -37.84 17.58 -7.11
C ARG A 488 -38.87 17.17 -6.06
N SER A 489 -39.13 15.86 -5.94
CA SER A 489 -39.98 15.28 -4.89
C SER A 489 -39.38 15.56 -3.51
N ARG A 490 -38.07 15.30 -3.34
CA ARG A 490 -37.35 15.58 -2.08
C ARG A 490 -37.34 17.07 -1.72
N GLU A 491 -37.15 17.97 -2.69
CA GLU A 491 -37.24 19.42 -2.48
C GLU A 491 -38.59 19.86 -1.90
N ALA A 492 -39.69 19.32 -2.40
CA ALA A 492 -41.01 19.58 -1.85
C ALA A 492 -41.13 19.07 -0.41
N GLY A 493 -40.55 17.90 -0.13
CA GLY A 493 -40.44 17.34 1.22
C GLY A 493 -39.64 18.23 2.16
N TRP A 494 -38.50 18.79 1.74
CA TRP A 494 -37.69 19.68 2.58
C TRP A 494 -38.42 20.96 2.95
N ARG A 495 -39.16 21.56 2.01
CA ARG A 495 -39.98 22.76 2.27
C ARG A 495 -41.08 22.46 3.29
N ALA A 496 -41.82 21.38 3.08
CA ALA A 496 -42.86 20.96 4.02
C ALA A 496 -42.30 20.57 5.40
N LEU A 497 -41.09 20.02 5.46
CA LEU A 497 -40.39 19.77 6.72
C LEU A 497 -40.02 21.08 7.43
N GLU A 498 -39.56 22.11 6.70
CA GLU A 498 -39.31 23.45 7.25
C GLU A 498 -40.58 24.02 7.87
N ASP A 499 -41.70 23.98 7.14
CA ASP A 499 -42.99 24.49 7.60
C ASP A 499 -43.50 23.73 8.85
N LEU A 500 -43.48 22.39 8.82
CA LEU A 500 -43.87 21.57 9.96
C LEU A 500 -43.01 21.86 11.20
N THR A 501 -41.71 22.05 11.02
CA THR A 501 -40.78 22.26 12.14
C THR A 501 -41.06 23.55 12.90
N LEU A 502 -41.63 24.56 12.24
CA LEU A 502 -42.00 25.82 12.89
C LEU A 502 -43.23 25.68 13.79
N THR A 503 -44.10 24.70 13.55
CA THR A 503 -45.35 24.49 14.29
C THR A 503 -45.36 23.24 15.16
N PHE A 504 -44.41 22.31 14.99
CA PHE A 504 -44.38 21.05 15.73
C PHE A 504 -43.95 21.26 17.18
N HIS A 505 -44.84 20.92 18.12
CA HIS A 505 -44.63 21.09 19.56
C HIS A 505 -44.44 19.73 20.25
N GLY A 506 -43.33 19.03 19.97
CA GLY A 506 -43.01 17.74 20.59
C GLY A 506 -41.64 17.21 20.20
N ALA A 507 -41.07 16.31 21.02
CA ALA A 507 -39.84 15.54 20.76
C ALA A 507 -38.74 16.31 19.98
N ARG A 508 -38.36 17.50 20.46
CA ARG A 508 -37.44 18.43 19.76
C ARG A 508 -36.12 17.77 19.37
N GLU A 509 -35.53 16.95 20.23
CA GLU A 509 -34.30 16.20 19.92
C GLU A 509 -34.48 15.20 18.77
N ALA A 510 -35.65 14.52 18.70
CA ALA A 510 -35.95 13.61 17.61
C ALA A 510 -36.15 14.36 16.29
N LEU A 511 -36.80 15.53 16.32
CA LEU A 511 -36.97 16.37 15.14
C LEU A 511 -35.61 16.90 14.64
N TYR A 512 -34.73 17.31 15.56
CA TYR A 512 -33.36 17.69 15.24
C TYR A 512 -32.56 16.54 14.62
N ALA A 513 -32.66 15.33 15.18
CA ALA A 513 -32.03 14.13 14.63
C ALA A 513 -32.57 13.81 13.21
N TYR A 514 -33.87 13.96 12.98
CA TYR A 514 -34.49 13.77 11.67
C TYR A 514 -33.95 14.75 10.60
N TRP A 515 -33.78 16.02 10.96
CA TRP A 515 -33.13 17.04 10.12
C TRP A 515 -31.67 16.69 9.83
N GLN A 516 -30.88 16.39 10.86
CA GLN A 516 -29.48 16.03 10.70
C GLN A 516 -29.31 14.83 9.77
N ALA A 517 -30.11 13.79 9.96
CA ALA A 517 -30.08 12.59 9.14
C ALA A 517 -30.45 12.90 7.68
N THR A 518 -31.48 13.70 7.45
CA THR A 518 -31.88 14.16 6.10
C THR A 518 -30.73 14.87 5.39
N VAL A 519 -30.04 15.81 6.06
CA VAL A 519 -28.91 16.53 5.47
C VAL A 519 -27.73 15.60 5.15
N ARG A 520 -27.45 14.61 6.01
CA ARG A 520 -26.38 13.62 5.77
C ARG A 520 -26.68 12.73 4.56
N ILE A 521 -27.93 12.32 4.38
CA ILE A 521 -28.38 11.52 3.23
C ILE A 521 -28.22 12.33 1.94
N GLU A 522 -28.66 13.59 1.92
CA GLU A 522 -28.52 14.44 0.72
C GLU A 522 -27.07 14.82 0.40
N ARG A 523 -26.20 14.91 1.41
CA ARG A 523 -24.76 15.10 1.19
C ARG A 523 -24.18 13.97 0.33
N TYR A 524 -24.58 12.73 0.56
CA TYR A 524 -24.16 11.60 -0.29
C TYR A 524 -24.60 11.76 -1.75
N ALA A 525 -25.85 12.20 -1.97
CA ALA A 525 -26.35 12.44 -3.32
C ALA A 525 -25.48 13.45 -4.08
N VAL A 526 -25.14 14.57 -3.43
CA VAL A 526 -24.29 15.62 -4.01
C VAL A 526 -22.89 15.12 -4.31
N GLU A 527 -22.22 14.46 -3.36
CA GLU A 527 -20.85 13.98 -3.58
C GLU A 527 -20.79 12.93 -4.69
N ARG A 528 -21.77 12.02 -4.77
CA ARG A 528 -21.87 11.04 -5.85
C ARG A 528 -22.03 11.74 -7.21
N ALA A 529 -22.89 12.76 -7.28
CA ALA A 529 -23.13 13.50 -8.51
C ALA A 529 -21.92 14.36 -8.92
N ASP A 530 -21.23 15.00 -7.97
CA ASP A 530 -20.00 15.76 -8.26
C ASP A 530 -18.87 14.85 -8.73
N ALA A 531 -18.70 13.67 -8.12
CA ALA A 531 -17.72 12.68 -8.58
C ALA A 531 -17.97 12.27 -10.05
N ALA A 532 -19.22 11.96 -10.40
CA ALA A 532 -19.60 11.62 -11.78
C ALA A 532 -19.38 12.81 -12.76
N ARG A 533 -19.76 14.02 -12.34
CA ARG A 533 -19.51 15.26 -13.09
C ARG A 533 -18.02 15.47 -13.34
N ARG A 534 -17.19 15.35 -12.30
CA ARG A 534 -15.73 15.51 -12.40
C ARG A 534 -15.10 14.48 -13.33
N GLU A 535 -15.53 13.23 -13.26
CA GLU A 535 -15.05 12.18 -14.16
C GLU A 535 -15.35 12.49 -15.63
N ILE A 536 -16.58 12.93 -15.95
CA ILE A 536 -16.95 13.35 -17.31
C ILE A 536 -16.09 14.54 -17.75
N LEU A 537 -15.92 15.55 -16.90
CA LEU A 537 -15.12 16.73 -17.22
C LEU A 537 -13.64 16.37 -17.45
N LEU A 538 -13.06 15.48 -16.65
CA LEU A 538 -11.69 14.98 -16.85
C LEU A 538 -11.56 14.23 -18.18
N ARG A 539 -12.51 13.35 -18.51
CA ARG A 539 -12.53 12.62 -19.79
C ARG A 539 -12.76 13.53 -21.00
N SER A 540 -13.32 14.72 -20.79
CA SER A 540 -13.55 15.72 -21.83
C SER A 540 -12.31 16.58 -22.13
N ILE A 541 -11.25 16.54 -21.32
CA ILE A 541 -10.03 17.30 -21.58
C ILE A 541 -9.44 16.91 -22.94
N ASP A 542 -9.16 17.91 -23.78
CA ASP A 542 -8.50 17.68 -25.06
C ASP A 542 -7.02 17.33 -24.86
N SER A 543 -6.71 16.04 -24.94
CA SER A 543 -5.35 15.52 -24.79
C SER A 543 -4.38 16.00 -25.87
N ARG A 544 -4.85 16.64 -26.96
CA ARG A 544 -3.98 17.23 -27.99
C ARG A 544 -3.49 18.62 -27.60
N ALA A 545 -4.28 19.34 -26.80
CA ALA A 545 -4.00 20.70 -26.38
C ALA A 545 -3.24 20.77 -25.05
N VAL A 546 -3.19 19.66 -24.30
CA VAL A 546 -2.48 19.54 -23.03
C VAL A 546 -1.38 18.48 -23.16
N LYS A 547 -0.12 18.86 -22.93
CA LYS A 547 0.97 17.89 -22.74
C LYS A 547 0.83 17.23 -21.37
N LEU A 548 -0.01 16.21 -21.29
CA LEU A 548 -0.09 15.36 -20.11
C LEU A 548 1.18 14.52 -19.99
N ARG A 549 1.76 14.46 -18.78
CA ARG A 549 2.94 13.63 -18.52
C ARG A 549 2.50 12.16 -18.41
N ASP A 550 3.12 11.30 -19.20
CA ASP A 550 3.03 9.86 -18.96
C ASP A 550 3.74 9.49 -17.64
N ALA A 551 3.60 8.23 -17.21
CA ALA A 551 4.22 7.74 -15.99
C ALA A 551 5.75 7.96 -15.91
N ASN A 552 6.49 7.80 -17.02
CA ASN A 552 7.94 7.95 -17.02
C ASN A 552 8.35 9.43 -16.94
N ALA A 553 7.66 10.30 -17.68
CA ALA A 553 7.87 11.74 -17.62
C ALA A 553 7.53 12.32 -16.24
N LEU A 554 6.49 11.80 -15.57
CA LEU A 554 6.16 12.17 -14.19
C LEU A 554 7.28 11.80 -13.22
N VAL A 555 7.79 10.56 -13.32
CA VAL A 555 8.92 10.09 -12.50
C VAL A 555 10.15 10.97 -12.71
N ALA A 556 10.53 11.24 -13.97
CA ALA A 556 11.70 12.04 -14.30
C ALA A 556 11.59 13.47 -13.77
N ALA A 557 10.43 14.11 -13.91
CA ALA A 557 10.18 15.45 -13.39
C ALA A 557 10.28 15.49 -11.86
N ARG A 558 9.67 14.52 -11.17
CA ARG A 558 9.76 14.39 -9.71
C ARG A 558 11.20 14.20 -9.23
N GLN A 559 11.97 13.35 -9.93
CA GLN A 559 13.40 13.13 -9.62
C GLN A 559 14.25 14.39 -9.84
N GLU A 560 13.98 15.16 -10.88
CA GLU A 560 14.68 16.43 -11.13
C GLU A 560 14.41 17.45 -10.03
N GLU A 561 13.16 17.54 -9.57
CA GLU A 561 12.70 18.45 -8.53
C GLU A 561 13.34 18.13 -7.17
N PHE A 562 13.26 16.89 -6.69
CA PHE A 562 13.85 16.52 -5.40
C PHE A 562 15.37 16.56 -5.38
N ALA A 563 16.02 16.55 -6.53
CA ALA A 563 17.45 16.71 -6.59
C ALA A 563 17.88 18.18 -6.36
N ARG A 564 16.98 19.19 -6.44
CA ARG A 564 17.27 20.63 -6.22
C ARG A 564 16.56 21.14 -4.96
N GLU A 565 17.02 20.78 -3.76
CA GLU A 565 16.37 21.20 -2.52
C GLU A 565 16.33 22.73 -2.33
N SER A 566 17.37 23.46 -2.72
CA SER A 566 17.37 24.94 -2.66
C SER A 566 16.29 25.60 -3.53
N GLU A 567 15.73 24.87 -4.51
CA GLU A 567 14.62 25.28 -5.38
C GLU A 567 13.28 24.68 -4.90
N LEU A 568 13.32 23.58 -4.14
CA LEU A 568 12.15 22.93 -3.54
C LEU A 568 11.43 23.92 -2.62
N ASP A 569 12.17 24.65 -1.76
CA ASP A 569 11.61 25.72 -0.91
C ASP A 569 10.95 26.86 -1.71
N ARG A 570 11.36 27.08 -2.98
CA ARG A 570 10.73 28.04 -3.90
C ARG A 570 9.54 27.46 -4.67
N ARG A 571 9.43 26.13 -4.73
CA ARG A 571 8.43 25.37 -5.50
C ARG A 571 7.50 24.54 -4.62
N LEU A 572 7.47 24.74 -3.30
CA LEU A 572 6.59 24.11 -2.31
C LEU A 572 5.07 24.39 -2.53
N ALA A 573 4.61 24.45 -3.78
CA ALA A 573 3.36 23.85 -4.18
C ALA A 573 3.65 22.38 -4.54
N ILE A 574 3.57 21.54 -3.50
CA ILE A 574 3.16 20.13 -3.52
C ILE A 574 2.81 19.68 -4.96
N LEU A 575 3.58 18.73 -5.52
CA LEU A 575 3.15 17.89 -6.65
C LEU A 575 1.95 17.03 -6.20
N ASP A 576 0.85 17.72 -5.95
CA ASP A 576 -0.41 17.17 -5.58
C ASP A 576 -1.08 16.80 -6.90
N ARG A 577 -1.18 15.50 -7.19
CA ARG A 577 -1.94 15.01 -8.34
C ARG A 577 -3.37 15.57 -8.34
N ALA A 578 -3.94 15.83 -7.17
CA ALA A 578 -5.27 16.43 -7.06
C ALA A 578 -5.24 17.90 -7.47
N SER A 579 -4.23 18.68 -7.07
CA SER A 579 -4.06 20.06 -7.53
C SER A 579 -3.79 20.13 -9.03
N ASP A 580 -2.94 19.27 -9.58
CA ASP A 580 -2.68 19.22 -11.02
C ASP A 580 -3.94 18.85 -11.80
N ALA A 581 -4.68 17.82 -11.37
CA ALA A 581 -5.94 17.43 -12.02
C ALA A 581 -7.01 18.52 -11.90
N GLU A 582 -7.08 19.25 -10.77
CA GLU A 582 -7.99 20.38 -10.59
C GLU A 582 -7.59 21.60 -11.42
N GLU A 583 -6.31 21.93 -11.47
CA GLU A 583 -5.79 23.01 -12.31
C GLU A 583 -6.02 22.70 -13.79
N LEU A 584 -5.82 21.44 -14.20
CA LEU A 584 -6.17 20.95 -15.53
C LEU A 584 -7.67 21.04 -15.80
N LEU A 585 -8.52 20.62 -14.86
CA LEU A 585 -9.97 20.77 -14.98
C LEU A 585 -10.39 22.23 -15.15
N VAL A 586 -9.69 23.18 -14.53
CA VAL A 586 -10.00 24.61 -14.65
C VAL A 586 -9.48 25.18 -15.97
N ARG A 587 -8.22 24.91 -16.32
CA ARG A 587 -7.51 25.63 -17.40
C ARG A 587 -7.52 24.92 -18.74
N ALA A 588 -7.66 23.60 -18.78
CA ALA A 588 -7.55 22.85 -20.02
C ALA A 588 -8.78 23.02 -20.92
N PRO A 589 -8.59 23.17 -22.24
CA PRO A 589 -9.69 23.13 -23.20
C PRO A 589 -10.33 21.74 -23.18
N LYS A 590 -11.67 21.73 -23.28
CA LYS A 590 -12.48 20.51 -23.24
C LYS A 590 -13.20 20.34 -24.56
N ARG A 591 -13.33 19.09 -25.02
CA ARG A 591 -14.23 18.77 -26.13
C ARG A 591 -15.68 19.07 -25.74
N PRO A 592 -16.57 19.30 -26.72
CA PRO A 592 -18.01 19.32 -26.47
C PRO A 592 -18.46 18.02 -25.79
N LEU A 593 -19.34 18.16 -24.80
CA LEU A 593 -19.99 17.03 -24.12
C LEU A 593 -21.11 16.47 -25.00
N THR A 594 -21.31 15.15 -24.96
CA THR A 594 -22.49 14.52 -25.57
C THR A 594 -23.76 14.93 -24.82
N ALA A 595 -24.94 14.69 -25.40
CA ALA A 595 -26.22 14.97 -24.74
C ALA A 595 -26.38 14.20 -23.41
N SER A 596 -25.90 12.94 -23.36
CA SER A 596 -25.93 12.14 -22.12
C SER A 596 -24.94 12.66 -21.08
N GLU A 597 -23.74 13.06 -21.48
CA GLU A 597 -22.75 13.67 -20.58
C GLU A 597 -23.25 15.01 -20.03
N ARG A 598 -23.86 15.84 -20.88
CA ARG A 598 -24.44 17.12 -20.48
C ARG A 598 -25.54 16.94 -19.43
N ALA A 599 -26.43 15.97 -19.64
CA ALA A 599 -27.51 15.69 -18.69
C ALA A 599 -26.97 15.35 -17.29
N VAL A 600 -25.90 14.55 -17.19
CA VAL A 600 -25.27 14.21 -15.90
C VAL A 600 -24.64 15.44 -15.23
N VAL A 601 -23.96 16.29 -16.01
CA VAL A 601 -23.35 17.52 -15.49
C VAL A 601 -24.41 18.49 -14.98
N ASP A 602 -25.46 18.73 -15.76
CA ASP A 602 -26.54 19.65 -15.41
C ASP A 602 -27.32 19.14 -14.18
N GLU A 603 -27.53 17.82 -14.08
CA GLU A 603 -28.13 17.20 -12.91
C GLU A 603 -27.29 17.41 -11.63
N ALA A 604 -25.97 17.21 -11.72
CA ALA A 604 -25.08 17.43 -10.59
C ALA A 604 -25.09 18.89 -10.11
N GLU A 605 -25.10 19.86 -11.04
CA GLU A 605 -25.18 21.29 -10.71
C GLU A 605 -26.54 21.66 -10.09
N ALA A 606 -27.64 21.08 -10.60
CA ALA A 606 -28.97 21.25 -10.03
C ALA A 606 -29.04 20.70 -8.60
N LEU A 607 -28.46 19.52 -8.36
CA LEU A 607 -28.44 18.86 -7.04
C LEU A 607 -27.58 19.65 -6.04
N GLN A 608 -26.44 20.19 -6.46
CA GLN A 608 -25.60 21.06 -5.63
C GLN A 608 -26.35 22.34 -5.23
N GLY A 609 -27.08 22.96 -6.17
CA GLY A 609 -27.94 24.11 -5.91
C GLY A 609 -29.08 23.78 -4.95
N ALA A 610 -29.72 22.63 -5.11
CA ALA A 610 -30.77 22.11 -4.24
C ALA A 610 -30.27 21.88 -2.81
N PHE A 611 -29.13 21.20 -2.66
CA PHE A 611 -28.50 20.97 -1.35
C PHE A 611 -28.09 22.27 -0.67
N SER A 612 -27.60 23.26 -1.41
CA SER A 612 -27.29 24.60 -0.87
C SER A 612 -28.53 25.33 -0.35
N ARG A 613 -29.72 25.05 -0.87
CA ARG A 613 -30.99 25.56 -0.31
C ARG A 613 -31.36 24.80 0.97
N LEU A 614 -31.23 23.47 0.96
CA LEU A 614 -31.50 22.61 2.11
C LEU A 614 -30.62 23.00 3.31
N THR A 615 -29.31 23.16 3.13
CA THR A 615 -28.40 23.51 4.23
C THR A 615 -28.68 24.90 4.80
N ARG A 616 -29.08 25.86 3.95
CA ARG A 616 -29.55 27.17 4.41
C ARG A 616 -30.87 27.09 5.18
N ALA A 617 -31.82 26.27 4.75
CA ALA A 617 -33.07 26.02 5.48
C ALA A 617 -32.80 25.39 6.85
N HIS A 618 -31.98 24.33 6.87
CA HIS A 618 -31.56 23.70 8.11
C HIS A 618 -30.85 24.68 9.05
N GLY A 619 -29.94 25.52 8.55
CA GLY A 619 -29.27 26.55 9.35
C GLY A 619 -30.26 27.52 10.02
N ARG A 620 -31.25 28.04 9.26
CA ARG A 620 -32.30 28.91 9.83
C ARG A 620 -33.13 28.20 10.90
N ILE A 621 -33.47 26.95 10.67
CA ILE A 621 -34.24 26.13 11.62
C ILE A 621 -33.42 25.87 12.89
N VAL A 622 -32.12 25.61 12.75
CA VAL A 622 -31.20 25.48 13.90
C VAL A 622 -31.20 26.77 14.72
N ASP A 623 -31.03 27.92 14.09
CA ASP A 623 -30.99 29.20 14.80
C ASP A 623 -32.32 29.56 15.49
N ARG A 624 -33.46 29.21 14.90
CA ARG A 624 -34.80 29.60 15.39
C ARG A 624 -35.45 28.60 16.34
N VAL A 625 -35.30 27.30 16.06
CA VAL A 625 -36.06 26.23 16.73
C VAL A 625 -35.17 25.35 17.59
N PHE A 626 -33.91 25.15 17.19
CA PHE A 626 -32.97 24.25 17.87
C PHE A 626 -31.78 24.96 18.51
N SER A 627 -31.89 26.27 18.79
CA SER A 627 -30.81 27.06 19.39
C SER A 627 -30.48 26.63 20.82
N ASP A 628 -31.40 25.95 21.48
CA ASP A 628 -31.28 25.32 22.79
C ASP A 628 -30.74 23.87 22.74
N VAL A 629 -30.63 23.27 21.55
CA VAL A 629 -30.09 21.91 21.40
C VAL A 629 -28.57 21.94 21.48
N ASP A 630 -28.00 21.24 22.46
CA ASP A 630 -26.54 21.08 22.58
C ASP A 630 -25.99 20.15 21.49
N ALA A 631 -25.66 20.75 20.34
CA ALA A 631 -25.11 20.07 19.18
C ALA A 631 -23.76 19.41 19.49
N LEU A 632 -22.93 20.00 20.35
CA LEU A 632 -21.62 19.45 20.70
C LEU A 632 -21.80 18.19 21.54
N ALA A 633 -22.64 18.22 22.57
CA ALA A 633 -22.92 17.04 23.38
C ALA A 633 -23.57 15.91 22.56
N ALA A 634 -24.47 16.24 21.62
CA ALA A 634 -25.04 15.26 20.71
C ALA A 634 -23.97 14.58 19.83
N ARG A 635 -23.02 15.37 19.29
CA ARG A 635 -21.89 14.86 18.50
C ARG A 635 -20.93 14.01 19.32
N THR A 636 -20.64 14.40 20.56
CA THR A 636 -19.79 13.62 21.46
C THR A 636 -20.42 12.28 21.76
N ARG A 637 -21.72 12.23 22.11
CA ARG A 637 -22.47 10.99 22.33
C ARG A 637 -22.50 10.08 21.09
N GLU A 638 -22.66 10.66 19.90
CA GLU A 638 -22.60 9.90 18.64
C GLU A 638 -21.22 9.26 18.46
N ALA A 639 -20.14 10.04 18.68
CA ALA A 639 -18.77 9.56 18.55
C ALA A 639 -18.43 8.47 19.58
N ASP A 640 -18.88 8.61 20.83
CA ASP A 640 -18.71 7.60 21.88
C ASP A 640 -19.40 6.29 21.51
N ARG A 641 -20.66 6.35 21.08
CA ARG A 641 -21.41 5.17 20.63
C ARG A 641 -20.74 4.47 19.46
N LEU A 642 -20.22 5.23 18.49
CA LEU A 642 -19.49 4.66 17.35
C LEU A 642 -18.22 3.94 17.81
N ARG A 643 -17.41 4.58 18.66
CA ARG A 643 -16.20 3.96 19.23
C ARG A 643 -16.52 2.66 19.96
N GLU A 644 -17.53 2.67 20.83
CA GLU A 644 -17.94 1.46 21.55
C GLU A 644 -18.44 0.36 20.62
N ASN A 645 -19.23 0.69 19.60
CA ASN A 645 -19.73 -0.29 18.63
C ASN A 645 -18.59 -0.94 17.85
N GLU A 646 -17.62 -0.15 17.41
CA GLU A 646 -16.46 -0.65 16.68
C GLU A 646 -15.54 -1.48 17.56
N GLN A 647 -15.35 -1.09 18.82
CA GLN A 647 -14.59 -1.88 19.79
C GLN A 647 -15.28 -3.23 20.03
N ARG A 648 -16.59 -3.24 20.29
CA ARG A 648 -17.38 -4.48 20.43
C ARG A 648 -17.32 -5.35 19.19
N TRP A 649 -17.31 -4.75 18.00
CA TRP A 649 -17.14 -5.48 16.75
C TRP A 649 -15.75 -6.12 16.65
N ALA A 650 -14.68 -5.37 16.91
CA ALA A 650 -13.30 -5.85 16.83
C ALA A 650 -13.03 -7.01 17.81
N GLU A 651 -13.61 -6.96 19.01
CA GLU A 651 -13.49 -8.03 20.03
C GLU A 651 -14.15 -9.36 19.62
N ARG A 652 -15.15 -9.31 18.72
CA ARG A 652 -15.95 -10.48 18.29
C ARG A 652 -15.63 -10.95 16.88
N ALA A 653 -14.96 -10.12 16.09
CA ALA A 653 -14.54 -10.40 14.73
C ALA A 653 -13.36 -11.37 14.69
N LEU A 654 -13.13 -11.97 13.52
CA LEU A 654 -11.88 -12.66 13.23
C LEU A 654 -10.76 -11.62 13.10
N VAL A 655 -9.65 -11.83 13.79
CA VAL A 655 -8.52 -10.88 13.73
C VAL A 655 -7.89 -10.92 12.34
N HIS A 656 -7.51 -12.13 11.91
CA HIS A 656 -6.74 -12.32 10.68
C HIS A 656 -7.56 -12.18 9.40
N SER A 657 -6.89 -11.77 8.33
CA SER A 657 -7.45 -11.80 6.97
C SER A 657 -7.70 -13.23 6.49
N GLY A 658 -8.38 -13.36 5.35
CA GLY A 658 -8.61 -14.64 4.68
C GLY A 658 -7.38 -15.19 3.94
N TYR A 659 -6.16 -14.74 4.23
CA TYR A 659 -4.96 -15.08 3.48
C TYR A 659 -4.35 -16.44 3.85
N ALA A 660 -3.70 -17.09 2.88
CA ALA A 660 -2.92 -18.32 3.02
C ALA A 660 -3.62 -19.41 3.86
N ARG A 661 -4.88 -19.69 3.55
CA ARG A 661 -5.66 -20.68 4.28
C ARG A 661 -5.26 -22.10 3.92
N LEU A 662 -5.15 -22.92 4.94
CA LEU A 662 -5.05 -24.37 4.84
C LEU A 662 -6.07 -24.97 5.81
N ALA A 663 -6.98 -25.77 5.27
CA ALA A 663 -7.90 -26.54 6.08
C ALA A 663 -7.85 -28.00 5.66
N LEU A 664 -7.92 -28.88 6.65
CA LEU A 664 -7.99 -30.32 6.45
C LEU A 664 -9.36 -30.79 6.88
N GLY A 665 -9.95 -31.65 6.07
CA GLY A 665 -11.19 -32.28 6.45
C GLY A 665 -11.27 -33.71 6.00
N GLY A 666 -12.27 -34.39 6.52
CA GLY A 666 -12.55 -35.77 6.19
C GLY A 666 -14.01 -36.09 6.46
N GLY A 667 -14.46 -37.16 5.83
CA GLY A 667 -15.82 -37.62 5.97
C GLY A 667 -16.15 -38.73 4.99
N VAL A 668 -17.35 -38.66 4.43
CA VAL A 668 -17.91 -39.68 3.56
C VAL A 668 -18.34 -39.03 2.25
N TRP A 669 -17.85 -39.57 1.13
CA TRP A 669 -18.27 -39.24 -0.23
C TRP A 669 -18.83 -40.51 -0.87
N GLU A 670 -20.10 -40.50 -1.29
CA GLU A 670 -20.76 -41.69 -1.89
C GLU A 670 -20.66 -42.97 -1.03
N GLY A 671 -20.71 -42.82 0.29
CA GLY A 671 -20.59 -43.96 1.21
C GLY A 671 -19.16 -44.46 1.45
N ALA A 672 -18.16 -43.92 0.74
CA ALA A 672 -16.74 -44.22 0.96
C ALA A 672 -16.07 -43.14 1.82
N PRO A 673 -15.10 -43.50 2.68
CA PRO A 673 -14.33 -42.51 3.41
C PRO A 673 -13.55 -41.62 2.45
N SER A 674 -13.56 -40.31 2.68
CA SER A 674 -12.83 -39.32 1.90
C SER A 674 -12.06 -38.38 2.81
N LEU A 675 -10.92 -37.91 2.32
CA LEU A 675 -10.13 -36.85 2.92
C LEU A 675 -10.07 -35.69 1.94
N TRP A 676 -10.10 -34.46 2.41
CA TRP A 676 -9.89 -33.30 1.55
C TRP A 676 -8.95 -32.30 2.17
N VAL A 677 -8.22 -31.63 1.29
CA VAL A 677 -7.35 -30.51 1.62
C VAL A 677 -7.93 -29.28 0.92
N GLN A 678 -8.23 -28.26 1.69
CA GLN A 678 -8.62 -26.95 1.18
C GLN A 678 -7.45 -26.00 1.32
N THR A 679 -7.11 -25.32 0.24
CA THR A 679 -6.03 -24.33 0.22
C THR A 679 -6.54 -23.07 -0.43
N ALA A 680 -6.24 -21.90 0.11
CA ALA A 680 -6.49 -20.64 -0.59
C ALA A 680 -5.33 -19.68 -0.38
N LEU A 681 -4.91 -19.02 -1.46
CA LEU A 681 -4.06 -17.85 -1.29
C LEU A 681 -4.86 -16.72 -0.61
N MET A 682 -6.10 -16.51 -1.04
CA MET A 682 -7.04 -15.59 -0.39
C MET A 682 -8.44 -16.19 -0.45
N ASP A 683 -9.14 -16.20 0.68
CA ASP A 683 -10.54 -16.59 0.80
C ASP A 683 -11.24 -15.62 1.76
N GLU A 684 -11.71 -14.49 1.25
CA GLU A 684 -12.56 -13.54 1.95
C GLU A 684 -14.02 -13.86 1.59
N ARG A 685 -14.80 -14.36 2.55
CA ARG A 685 -16.17 -14.85 2.32
C ARG A 685 -17.22 -13.79 2.65
N LEU A 686 -18.38 -13.87 1.98
CA LEU A 686 -19.52 -12.99 2.28
C LEU A 686 -19.99 -13.20 3.73
N GLY A 687 -20.16 -12.08 4.43
CA GLY A 687 -20.60 -12.02 5.82
C GLY A 687 -19.51 -12.26 6.88
N ASP A 688 -18.28 -12.65 6.48
CA ASP A 688 -17.17 -12.78 7.41
C ASP A 688 -16.81 -11.40 8.01
N GLN A 689 -16.77 -11.32 9.34
CA GLN A 689 -16.35 -10.12 10.06
C GLN A 689 -14.86 -10.25 10.37
N ARG A 690 -14.02 -9.45 9.68
CA ARG A 690 -12.57 -9.48 9.86
C ARG A 690 -12.02 -8.11 10.22
N VAL A 691 -11.11 -8.07 11.19
CA VAL A 691 -10.38 -6.86 11.57
C VAL A 691 -9.47 -6.40 10.42
N HIS A 692 -8.62 -7.30 9.92
CA HIS A 692 -7.69 -7.02 8.81
C HIS A 692 -8.22 -7.37 7.41
N GLY A 693 -9.42 -7.94 7.31
CA GLY A 693 -9.99 -8.45 6.05
C GLY A 693 -10.95 -7.48 5.36
N PHE A 694 -11.76 -8.02 4.44
CA PHE A 694 -12.62 -7.23 3.57
C PHE A 694 -13.86 -6.70 4.32
N ARG A 695 -14.70 -5.94 3.61
CA ARG A 695 -16.05 -5.64 4.10
C ARG A 695 -16.90 -6.92 4.02
N PRO A 696 -17.79 -7.17 4.99
CA PRO A 696 -18.62 -8.37 4.99
C PRO A 696 -19.62 -8.41 3.82
N SER A 697 -19.88 -7.27 3.17
CA SER A 697 -20.68 -7.18 1.95
C SER A 697 -19.94 -7.66 0.69
N SER A 698 -18.64 -7.96 0.77
CA SER A 698 -17.78 -8.27 -0.37
C SER A 698 -16.99 -9.55 -0.12
N ALA A 699 -16.73 -10.29 -1.18
CA ALA A 699 -15.95 -11.52 -1.16
C ALA A 699 -14.88 -11.50 -2.25
N LEU A 700 -13.73 -12.09 -1.93
CA LEU A 700 -12.62 -12.27 -2.85
C LEU A 700 -11.99 -13.65 -2.62
N GLN A 701 -11.92 -14.44 -3.68
CA GLN A 701 -11.27 -15.74 -3.69
C GLN A 701 -10.16 -15.75 -4.73
N VAL A 702 -8.95 -16.12 -4.34
CA VAL A 702 -7.78 -16.22 -5.21
C VAL A 702 -7.06 -17.51 -4.94
N LEU A 703 -6.84 -18.30 -5.99
CA LEU A 703 -6.26 -19.65 -5.92
C LEU A 703 -6.87 -20.50 -4.78
N ALA A 704 -8.17 -20.37 -4.60
CA ALA A 704 -8.93 -21.06 -3.56
C ALA A 704 -9.42 -22.40 -4.10
N GLY A 705 -8.90 -23.51 -3.58
CA GLY A 705 -9.18 -24.83 -4.08
C GLY A 705 -9.44 -25.87 -3.00
N THR A 706 -10.03 -26.98 -3.42
CA THR A 706 -10.30 -28.16 -2.62
C THR A 706 -9.90 -29.38 -3.42
N VAL A 707 -9.03 -30.22 -2.87
CA VAL A 707 -8.66 -31.52 -3.43
C VAL A 707 -9.20 -32.60 -2.50
N SER A 708 -10.07 -33.45 -3.03
CA SER A 708 -10.63 -34.61 -2.33
C SER A 708 -9.92 -35.88 -2.78
N LEU A 709 -9.57 -36.74 -1.82
CA LEU A 709 -8.92 -38.03 -2.00
C LEU A 709 -9.83 -39.14 -1.48
N ARG A 710 -9.89 -40.26 -2.20
CA ARG A 710 -10.62 -41.48 -1.83
C ARG A 710 -9.68 -42.70 -1.86
N PRO A 711 -9.90 -43.73 -1.03
CA PRO A 711 -9.10 -44.95 -1.10
C PRO A 711 -9.42 -45.74 -2.37
N ARG A 712 -8.37 -46.28 -3.01
CA ARG A 712 -8.51 -47.17 -4.18
C ARG A 712 -9.08 -48.53 -3.78
N ALA A 713 -10.16 -48.97 -4.43
CA ALA A 713 -10.76 -50.28 -4.15
C ALA A 713 -9.82 -51.44 -4.59
N GLY A 714 -9.66 -52.48 -3.75
CA GLY A 714 -9.06 -53.76 -4.13
C GLY A 714 -7.55 -53.99 -3.88
N ARG A 715 -6.88 -53.22 -3.00
CA ARG A 715 -5.49 -53.47 -2.57
C ARG A 715 -5.34 -53.42 -1.04
N THR A 716 -4.44 -54.24 -0.50
CA THR A 716 -4.15 -54.39 0.94
C THR A 716 -3.49 -53.16 1.59
N LEU A 717 -2.84 -52.30 0.80
CA LEU A 717 -2.45 -50.94 1.19
C LEU A 717 -3.33 -49.94 0.43
N ALA A 718 -4.06 -49.11 1.17
CA ALA A 718 -4.92 -48.06 0.63
C ALA A 718 -4.08 -46.93 0.00
N VAL A 719 -3.77 -47.04 -1.29
CA VAL A 719 -3.19 -45.92 -2.05
C VAL A 719 -4.32 -44.91 -2.33
N PRO A 720 -4.16 -43.63 -1.95
CA PRO A 720 -5.18 -42.61 -2.22
C PRO A 720 -5.26 -42.30 -3.71
N GLU A 721 -6.48 -42.17 -4.22
CA GLU A 721 -6.79 -41.68 -5.56
C GLU A 721 -7.48 -40.32 -5.49
N LEU A 722 -7.29 -39.50 -6.52
CA LEU A 722 -8.04 -38.26 -6.68
C LEU A 722 -9.54 -38.59 -6.80
N GLY A 723 -10.33 -38.05 -5.88
CA GLY A 723 -11.79 -38.05 -5.96
C GLY A 723 -12.29 -36.87 -6.76
N SER A 724 -11.89 -35.64 -6.41
CA SER A 724 -12.19 -34.44 -7.20
C SER A 724 -11.21 -33.33 -6.85
N SER A 725 -11.04 -32.35 -7.75
CA SER A 725 -10.31 -31.12 -7.49
C SER A 725 -11.14 -29.95 -7.98
N ARG A 726 -11.31 -28.91 -7.16
CA ARG A 726 -11.93 -27.63 -7.55
C ARG A 726 -10.96 -26.51 -7.23
N LEU A 727 -10.77 -25.57 -8.13
CA LEU A 727 -9.90 -24.42 -7.96
C LEU A 727 -10.58 -23.16 -8.51
N THR A 728 -10.84 -22.18 -7.67
CA THR A 728 -11.16 -20.82 -8.08
C THR A 728 -9.86 -20.07 -8.31
N LEU A 729 -9.58 -19.70 -9.57
CA LEU A 729 -8.40 -18.91 -9.92
C LEU A 729 -8.55 -17.49 -9.38
N ILE A 730 -9.69 -16.86 -9.69
CA ILE A 730 -10.10 -15.57 -9.15
C ILE A 730 -11.63 -15.51 -9.12
N GLY A 731 -12.19 -14.99 -8.02
CA GLY A 731 -13.62 -14.75 -7.88
C GLY A 731 -13.89 -13.54 -7.02
N TYR A 732 -14.78 -12.67 -7.45
CA TYR A 732 -15.25 -11.53 -6.69
C TYR A 732 -16.78 -11.54 -6.63
N SER A 733 -17.34 -11.19 -5.48
CA SER A 733 -18.79 -11.02 -5.32
C SER A 733 -19.07 -9.89 -4.34
N THR A 734 -20.13 -9.13 -4.57
CA THR A 734 -20.61 -8.10 -3.66
C THR A 734 -22.12 -8.17 -3.50
N LEU A 735 -22.58 -7.86 -2.29
CA LEU A 735 -23.99 -7.67 -1.90
C LEU A 735 -24.30 -6.19 -1.64
N GLN A 736 -23.34 -5.30 -1.88
CA GLN A 736 -23.51 -3.88 -1.68
C GLN A 736 -24.48 -3.31 -2.73
N ARG A 737 -25.58 -2.74 -2.25
CA ARG A 737 -26.65 -2.11 -3.05
C ARG A 737 -26.55 -0.60 -2.97
N GLU A 738 -27.23 0.12 -3.83
CA GLU A 738 -27.45 1.55 -3.62
C GLU A 738 -28.42 1.78 -2.44
N LEU A 739 -28.27 2.92 -1.77
CA LEU A 739 -29.19 3.35 -0.71
C LEU A 739 -30.60 3.46 -1.25
N SER A 740 -31.59 3.16 -0.39
CA SER A 740 -32.99 3.07 -0.80
C SER A 740 -33.50 4.36 -1.44
N THR A 741 -33.11 5.52 -0.88
CA THR A 741 -33.45 6.86 -1.38
C THR A 741 -32.93 7.13 -2.80
N PHE A 742 -31.91 6.41 -3.30
CA PHE A 742 -31.23 6.73 -4.56
C PHE A 742 -31.29 5.63 -5.63
N ARG A 743 -32.15 4.62 -5.46
CA ARG A 743 -32.38 3.57 -6.46
C ARG A 743 -33.26 4.08 -7.60
N ARG A 744 -32.74 4.11 -8.83
CA ARG A 744 -33.48 4.52 -10.02
C ARG A 744 -33.77 3.35 -10.94
N THR A 745 -32.90 2.35 -10.92
CA THR A 745 -32.99 1.16 -11.78
C THR A 745 -33.01 -0.11 -10.93
N PRO A 746 -33.53 -1.23 -11.46
CA PRO A 746 -33.42 -2.52 -10.78
C PRO A 746 -31.97 -2.95 -10.49
N LEU A 747 -31.01 -2.49 -11.30
CA LEU A 747 -29.58 -2.76 -11.10
C LEU A 747 -29.01 -2.06 -9.85
N ASP A 748 -29.62 -0.96 -9.39
CA ASP A 748 -29.21 -0.27 -8.16
C ASP A 748 -29.59 -1.08 -6.91
N ALA A 749 -30.51 -2.03 -7.03
CA ALA A 749 -31.04 -2.83 -5.93
C ALA A 749 -30.33 -4.19 -5.75
N VAL A 750 -29.34 -4.50 -6.58
CA VAL A 750 -28.70 -5.82 -6.64
C VAL A 750 -27.18 -5.72 -6.49
N GLY A 751 -26.58 -6.77 -5.94
CA GLY A 751 -25.15 -7.00 -5.99
C GLY A 751 -24.75 -7.70 -7.30
N TRP A 752 -23.46 -8.00 -7.45
CA TRP A 752 -22.95 -8.74 -8.60
C TRP A 752 -21.74 -9.58 -8.23
N GLY A 753 -21.39 -10.53 -9.08
CA GLY A 753 -20.17 -11.32 -8.92
C GLY A 753 -19.68 -11.90 -10.24
N ALA A 754 -18.40 -12.22 -10.30
CA ALA A 754 -17.77 -12.91 -11.41
C ALA A 754 -16.72 -13.88 -10.88
N ARG A 755 -16.55 -15.02 -11.54
CA ARG A 755 -15.59 -16.04 -11.12
C ARG A 755 -15.01 -16.76 -12.33
N LEU A 756 -13.70 -17.03 -12.24
CA LEU A 756 -12.96 -17.92 -13.11
C LEU A 756 -12.46 -19.09 -12.27
N GLY A 757 -12.80 -20.32 -12.67
CA GLY A 757 -12.38 -21.53 -11.97
C GLY A 757 -12.00 -22.66 -12.91
N TRP A 758 -11.34 -23.66 -12.34
CA TRP A 758 -10.94 -24.90 -12.98
C TRP A 758 -11.25 -26.06 -12.03
N ASP A 759 -11.92 -27.10 -12.51
CA ASP A 759 -12.15 -28.31 -11.74
C ASP A 759 -11.81 -29.58 -12.54
N VAL A 760 -11.45 -30.62 -11.79
CA VAL A 760 -11.12 -31.96 -12.28
C VAL A 760 -11.97 -32.96 -11.52
N ASP A 761 -12.75 -33.75 -12.24
CA ASP A 761 -13.67 -34.75 -11.71
C ASP A 761 -13.53 -36.03 -12.53
N PRO A 762 -12.76 -37.02 -12.03
CA PRO A 762 -12.47 -38.27 -12.73
C PRO A 762 -13.70 -39.09 -13.09
N ASP A 763 -14.83 -38.87 -12.41
CA ASP A 763 -16.06 -39.62 -12.67
C ASP A 763 -16.84 -39.04 -13.87
N ARG A 764 -16.46 -37.86 -14.39
CA ARG A 764 -17.03 -37.29 -15.63
C ARG A 764 -16.33 -37.81 -16.90
N PRO A 765 -17.06 -37.99 -18.02
CA PRO A 765 -16.45 -38.31 -19.32
C PRO A 765 -15.40 -37.29 -19.79
N LEU A 766 -15.73 -35.99 -19.67
CA LEU A 766 -14.80 -34.88 -19.86
C LEU A 766 -14.40 -34.38 -18.47
N ARG A 767 -13.33 -34.96 -17.93
CA ARG A 767 -12.98 -34.80 -16.52
C ARG A 767 -12.53 -33.39 -16.14
N ASN A 768 -11.99 -32.61 -17.07
CA ASN A 768 -11.54 -31.24 -16.79
C ASN A 768 -12.59 -30.23 -17.24
N ARG A 769 -12.81 -29.19 -16.42
CA ARG A 769 -13.70 -28.07 -16.72
C ARG A 769 -13.07 -26.74 -16.32
N THR A 770 -12.95 -25.80 -17.24
CA THR A 770 -12.75 -24.37 -16.91
C THR A 770 -14.08 -23.66 -16.98
N THR A 771 -14.44 -22.93 -15.94
CA THR A 771 -15.71 -22.17 -15.85
C THR A 771 -15.42 -20.69 -15.74
N LEU A 772 -16.04 -19.89 -16.60
CA LEU A 772 -16.19 -18.44 -16.45
C LEU A 772 -17.67 -18.13 -16.17
N GLU A 773 -17.95 -17.43 -15.08
CA GLU A 773 -19.33 -17.05 -14.73
C GLU A 773 -19.41 -15.58 -14.33
N ALA A 774 -20.58 -14.99 -14.59
CA ALA A 774 -20.97 -13.67 -14.13
C ALA A 774 -22.43 -13.71 -13.64
N ARG A 775 -22.71 -13.07 -12.51
CA ARG A 775 -24.02 -13.12 -11.85
C ARG A 775 -24.41 -11.79 -11.23
N VAL A 776 -25.72 -11.58 -11.14
CA VAL A 776 -26.36 -10.52 -10.37
C VAL A 776 -26.96 -11.15 -9.13
N ASN A 777 -26.70 -10.59 -7.95
CA ASN A 777 -27.15 -11.10 -6.66
C ASN A 777 -28.30 -10.24 -6.12
N CYS A 778 -29.54 -10.72 -6.18
CA CYS A 778 -30.68 -10.05 -5.57
C CYS A 778 -30.71 -10.33 -4.06
N VAL A 779 -30.59 -9.29 -3.24
CA VAL A 779 -30.62 -9.40 -1.77
C VAL A 779 -32.07 -9.32 -1.29
N LEU A 780 -32.61 -10.46 -0.86
CA LEU A 780 -33.98 -10.56 -0.35
C LEU A 780 -34.07 -10.03 1.09
N ASP A 781 -33.09 -10.39 1.92
CA ASP A 781 -32.96 -9.94 3.29
C ASP A 781 -31.47 -9.82 3.65
N ALA A 782 -31.11 -8.82 4.45
CA ALA A 782 -29.76 -8.68 5.00
C ALA A 782 -29.75 -7.76 6.22
N SER A 783 -29.02 -8.17 7.27
CA SER A 783 -28.66 -7.25 8.36
C SER A 783 -27.67 -6.20 7.87
N SER A 784 -27.60 -5.04 8.54
CA SER A 784 -26.72 -3.93 8.15
C SER A 784 -25.23 -4.30 8.17
N ASP A 785 -24.85 -5.25 9.02
CA ASP A 785 -23.50 -5.82 9.13
C ASP A 785 -23.26 -7.05 8.25
N PHE A 786 -24.28 -7.55 7.52
CA PHE A 786 -24.24 -8.78 6.71
C PHE A 786 -23.89 -10.06 7.49
N ARG A 787 -24.02 -10.08 8.82
CA ARG A 787 -23.97 -11.34 9.60
C ARG A 787 -25.10 -12.29 9.24
N ARG A 788 -26.24 -11.74 8.80
CA ARG A 788 -27.38 -12.48 8.25
C ARG A 788 -27.73 -11.94 6.88
N PHE A 789 -27.92 -12.83 5.90
CA PHE A 789 -28.46 -12.46 4.60
C PHE A 789 -29.09 -13.64 3.88
N THR A 790 -30.00 -13.36 2.96
CA THR A 790 -30.52 -14.30 1.97
C THR A 790 -30.52 -13.63 0.60
N THR A 791 -29.90 -14.28 -0.37
CA THR A 791 -29.77 -13.76 -1.74
C THR A 791 -30.13 -14.80 -2.78
N VAL A 792 -30.79 -14.37 -3.85
CA VAL A 792 -31.03 -15.17 -5.05
C VAL A 792 -30.25 -14.53 -6.18
N GLY A 793 -29.34 -15.28 -6.79
CA GLY A 793 -28.56 -14.82 -7.93
C GLY A 793 -29.05 -15.39 -9.26
N LEU A 794 -28.99 -14.57 -10.29
CA LEU A 794 -29.20 -14.95 -11.68
C LEU A 794 -27.95 -14.58 -12.47
N GLY A 795 -27.41 -15.53 -13.22
CA GLY A 795 -26.17 -15.33 -13.97
C GLY A 795 -26.12 -16.12 -15.25
N VAL A 796 -24.94 -16.08 -15.87
CA VAL A 796 -24.57 -16.86 -17.04
C VAL A 796 -23.22 -17.50 -16.78
N HIS A 797 -23.03 -18.69 -17.32
CA HIS A 797 -21.74 -19.38 -17.27
C HIS A 797 -21.32 -19.89 -18.66
N GLY A 798 -20.02 -20.01 -18.84
CA GLY A 798 -19.38 -20.66 -19.97
C GLY A 798 -18.33 -21.64 -19.48
N ASP A 799 -18.43 -22.88 -19.94
CA ASP A 799 -17.53 -23.97 -19.58
C ASP A 799 -16.76 -24.47 -20.80
N GLY A 800 -15.44 -24.62 -20.67
CA GLY A 800 -14.63 -25.44 -21.56
C GLY A 800 -14.36 -26.80 -20.91
N LEU A 801 -14.64 -27.89 -21.62
CA LEU A 801 -14.59 -29.26 -21.10
C LEU A 801 -13.65 -30.13 -21.95
N TRP A 802 -12.78 -30.94 -21.32
CA TRP A 802 -11.85 -31.83 -22.04
C TRP A 802 -11.39 -33.03 -21.18
N SER A 803 -10.95 -34.13 -21.82
CA SER A 803 -10.51 -35.34 -21.09
C SER A 803 -9.06 -35.28 -20.60
N GLU A 804 -8.13 -34.88 -21.45
CA GLU A 804 -6.69 -34.77 -21.16
C GLU A 804 -6.16 -33.43 -21.65
N PRO A 805 -5.16 -32.83 -20.98
CA PRO A 805 -4.45 -31.69 -21.55
C PRO A 805 -4.01 -32.04 -22.98
N TRP A 806 -4.35 -31.18 -23.95
CA TRP A 806 -4.03 -31.35 -25.39
C TRP A 806 -4.86 -32.39 -26.17
N ALA A 807 -5.88 -32.99 -25.56
CA ALA A 807 -6.84 -33.82 -26.30
C ALA A 807 -7.68 -32.98 -27.29
N ARG A 808 -8.10 -33.58 -28.40
CA ARG A 808 -8.90 -32.91 -29.44
C ARG A 808 -10.41 -32.90 -29.11
N ASP A 809 -10.82 -33.38 -27.95
CA ASP A 809 -12.22 -33.59 -27.53
C ASP A 809 -12.80 -32.41 -26.74
N LEU A 810 -12.47 -31.19 -27.16
CA LEU A 810 -12.96 -29.96 -26.53
C LEU A 810 -14.46 -29.79 -26.76
N ALA A 811 -15.23 -29.75 -25.67
CA ALA A 811 -16.63 -29.37 -25.68
C ALA A 811 -16.82 -28.02 -25.00
N PHE A 812 -17.81 -27.26 -25.46
CA PHE A 812 -18.22 -26.02 -24.83
C PHE A 812 -19.63 -26.18 -24.27
N ALA A 813 -19.82 -25.73 -23.03
CA ALA A 813 -21.13 -25.64 -22.43
C ALA A 813 -21.44 -24.19 -22.05
N THR A 814 -22.68 -23.76 -22.22
CA THR A 814 -23.11 -22.45 -21.73
C THR A 814 -24.58 -22.49 -21.34
N GLY A 815 -24.95 -21.63 -20.41
CA GLY A 815 -26.33 -21.54 -19.96
C GLY A 815 -26.50 -20.50 -18.85
N PRO A 816 -27.74 -20.31 -18.39
CA PRO A 816 -28.00 -19.50 -17.23
C PRO A 816 -27.54 -20.22 -15.95
N GLU A 817 -27.31 -19.43 -14.90
CA GLU A 817 -26.99 -19.92 -13.57
C GLU A 817 -27.99 -19.32 -12.58
N LEU A 818 -28.55 -20.16 -11.71
CA LEU A 818 -29.40 -19.75 -10.60
C LEU A 818 -28.71 -20.09 -9.29
N THR A 819 -28.62 -19.13 -8.37
CA THR A 819 -27.99 -19.33 -7.07
C THR A 819 -28.90 -18.91 -5.93
N LEU A 820 -28.81 -19.62 -4.81
CA LEU A 820 -29.39 -19.23 -3.53
C LEU A 820 -28.25 -19.26 -2.50
N MET A 821 -28.00 -18.13 -1.85
CA MET A 821 -27.01 -18.03 -0.78
C MET A 821 -27.70 -17.50 0.46
N GLN A 822 -27.55 -18.20 1.57
CA GLN A 822 -28.07 -17.79 2.85
C GLN A 822 -26.99 -17.91 3.91
N ARG A 823 -26.87 -16.89 4.76
CA ARG A 823 -26.04 -16.90 5.95
C ARG A 823 -26.88 -16.51 7.15
N LEU A 824 -26.72 -17.25 8.24
CA LEU A 824 -27.30 -16.95 9.54
C LEU A 824 -26.18 -16.94 10.58
N GLY A 825 -25.95 -15.81 11.27
CA GLY A 825 -25.08 -15.78 12.43
C GLY A 825 -25.66 -16.61 13.58
N LEU A 826 -24.85 -17.48 14.18
CA LEU A 826 -25.28 -18.39 15.25
C LEU A 826 -25.07 -17.81 16.66
N SER A 827 -24.12 -16.88 16.81
CA SER A 827 -23.77 -16.30 18.10
C SER A 827 -23.44 -14.82 18.00
N ASP A 828 -23.85 -14.06 19.02
CA ASP A 828 -23.50 -12.65 19.19
C ASP A 828 -22.18 -12.44 19.93
N SER A 829 -21.61 -13.48 20.56
CA SER A 829 -20.30 -13.40 21.19
C SER A 829 -19.15 -13.65 20.22
N ASP A 830 -19.43 -14.30 19.08
CA ASP A 830 -18.43 -14.68 18.11
C ASP A 830 -18.97 -14.62 16.68
N TYR A 831 -18.44 -13.71 15.88
CA TYR A 831 -18.95 -13.46 14.53
C TYR A 831 -18.46 -14.46 13.49
N ALA A 832 -17.54 -15.35 13.85
CA ALA A 832 -17.15 -16.48 13.01
C ALA A 832 -18.23 -17.56 12.95
N GLU A 833 -19.07 -17.66 13.99
CA GLU A 833 -20.06 -18.73 14.11
C GLU A 833 -21.29 -18.45 13.24
N ALA A 834 -21.50 -19.30 12.23
CA ALA A 834 -22.54 -19.08 11.23
C ALA A 834 -23.03 -20.40 10.60
N LEU A 835 -24.28 -20.40 10.16
CA LEU A 835 -24.83 -21.40 9.26
C LEU A 835 -24.92 -20.79 7.87
N THR A 836 -24.26 -21.41 6.89
CA THR A 836 -24.28 -21.00 5.49
C THR A 836 -24.87 -22.09 4.60
N LEU A 837 -25.82 -21.71 3.76
CA LEU A 837 -26.41 -22.54 2.72
C LEU A 837 -26.12 -21.90 1.36
N ASP A 838 -25.47 -22.66 0.49
CA ASP A 838 -25.17 -22.26 -0.89
C ASP A 838 -25.75 -23.31 -1.84
N VAL A 839 -26.65 -22.90 -2.74
CA VAL A 839 -27.23 -23.75 -3.77
C VAL A 839 -27.01 -23.12 -5.13
N VAL A 840 -26.55 -23.90 -6.09
CA VAL A 840 -26.27 -23.50 -7.46
C VAL A 840 -26.95 -24.47 -8.42
N TYR A 841 -27.69 -23.94 -9.39
CA TYR A 841 -28.33 -24.69 -10.46
C TYR A 841 -27.86 -24.17 -11.82
N ARG A 842 -27.33 -25.07 -12.66
CA ARG A 842 -26.76 -24.80 -13.97
C ARG A 842 -27.38 -25.72 -15.03
N PRO A 843 -28.39 -25.24 -15.77
CA PRO A 843 -28.78 -25.85 -17.03
C PRO A 843 -27.81 -25.43 -18.14
N SER A 844 -27.11 -26.39 -18.76
CA SER A 844 -26.07 -26.15 -19.77
C SER A 844 -26.44 -26.79 -21.10
N LEU A 845 -26.32 -26.01 -22.18
CA LEU A 845 -26.32 -26.54 -23.54
C LEU A 845 -24.89 -26.93 -23.91
N ILE A 846 -24.64 -28.20 -24.20
CA ILE A 846 -23.30 -28.71 -24.56
C ILE A 846 -23.23 -28.91 -26.07
N GLY A 847 -22.25 -28.28 -26.71
CA GLY A 847 -21.93 -28.46 -28.12
C GLY A 847 -20.68 -29.33 -28.32
N THR A 848 -20.85 -30.47 -28.99
CA THR A 848 -19.73 -31.26 -29.55
C THR A 848 -20.05 -31.59 -31.00
N GLY A 849 -19.27 -31.05 -31.96
CA GLY A 849 -19.18 -31.58 -33.33
C GLY A 849 -20.48 -32.01 -34.04
N GLY A 850 -21.60 -31.30 -33.84
CA GLY A 850 -22.86 -31.53 -34.56
C GLY A 850 -24.09 -31.97 -33.74
N ALA A 851 -23.96 -32.29 -32.44
CA ALA A 851 -25.11 -32.59 -31.57
C ALA A 851 -25.11 -31.70 -30.32
N ALA A 852 -26.24 -31.04 -30.05
CA ALA A 852 -26.48 -30.22 -28.86
C ALA A 852 -27.33 -30.99 -27.84
N GLY A 853 -26.85 -31.14 -26.61
CA GLY A 853 -27.58 -31.78 -25.51
C GLY A 853 -27.78 -30.84 -24.33
N LEU A 854 -28.97 -30.82 -23.75
CA LEU A 854 -29.26 -30.09 -22.51
C LEU A 854 -28.84 -30.96 -21.31
N ARG A 855 -28.02 -30.41 -20.42
CA ARG A 855 -27.66 -31.00 -19.13
C ARG A 855 -28.06 -30.07 -17.99
N HIS A 856 -28.35 -30.64 -16.85
CA HIS A 856 -28.69 -29.93 -15.62
C HIS A 856 -27.73 -30.37 -14.53
N GLU A 857 -27.14 -29.42 -13.80
CA GLU A 857 -26.33 -29.67 -12.62
C GLU A 857 -26.88 -28.85 -11.45
N VAL A 858 -27.11 -29.50 -10.30
CA VAL A 858 -27.49 -28.85 -9.04
C VAL A 858 -26.43 -29.19 -8.01
N THR A 859 -25.87 -28.18 -7.35
CA THR A 859 -24.92 -28.34 -6.24
C THR A 859 -25.45 -27.56 -5.04
N GLY A 860 -25.66 -28.24 -3.92
CA GLY A 860 -26.04 -27.66 -2.64
C GLY A 860 -24.96 -27.91 -1.58
N THR A 861 -24.66 -26.93 -0.75
CA THR A 861 -23.74 -27.04 0.38
C THR A 861 -24.34 -26.35 1.60
N LEU A 862 -24.44 -27.08 2.70
CA LEU A 862 -24.77 -26.57 4.02
C LEU A 862 -23.53 -26.69 4.92
N ARG A 863 -23.07 -25.57 5.47
CA ARG A 863 -21.93 -25.51 6.39
C ARG A 863 -22.36 -24.83 7.69
N ALA A 864 -21.99 -25.41 8.82
CA ALA A 864 -22.12 -24.77 10.11
C ALA A 864 -20.71 -24.51 10.64
N ASP A 865 -20.40 -23.30 11.06
CA ASP A 865 -19.09 -22.90 11.55
C ASP A 865 -19.20 -22.67 13.07
N PHE A 866 -18.35 -23.34 13.85
CA PHE A 866 -18.32 -23.25 15.32
C PHE A 866 -16.90 -22.99 15.82
N SER A 867 -16.75 -22.11 16.80
CA SER A 867 -15.45 -21.81 17.37
C SER A 867 -15.17 -22.72 18.56
N LEU A 868 -14.05 -23.45 18.53
CA LEU A 868 -13.56 -24.22 19.65
C LEU A 868 -12.24 -23.63 20.15
N ARG A 869 -12.18 -23.26 21.44
CA ARG A 869 -10.94 -22.81 22.09
C ARG A 869 -10.21 -24.03 22.67
N VAL A 870 -8.95 -24.22 22.28
CA VAL A 870 -8.07 -25.29 22.75
C VAL A 870 -6.79 -24.65 23.31
N GLY A 871 -6.74 -24.46 24.63
CA GLY A 871 -5.65 -23.72 25.28
C GLY A 871 -5.62 -22.26 24.83
N ALA A 872 -4.46 -21.80 24.35
CA ALA A 872 -4.26 -20.45 23.82
C ALA A 872 -4.64 -20.30 22.34
N ARG A 873 -5.07 -21.38 21.66
CA ARG A 873 -5.44 -21.38 20.25
C ARG A 873 -6.93 -21.56 20.07
N SER A 874 -7.46 -21.01 18.98
CA SER A 874 -8.81 -21.32 18.52
C SER A 874 -8.76 -22.13 17.24
N VAL A 875 -9.76 -22.98 17.05
CA VAL A 875 -9.98 -23.73 15.82
C VAL A 875 -11.42 -23.52 15.42
N LEU A 876 -11.65 -23.20 14.15
CA LEU A 876 -12.97 -23.21 13.55
C LEU A 876 -13.27 -24.63 13.10
N ILE A 877 -14.35 -25.19 13.65
CA ILE A 877 -14.87 -26.51 13.30
C ILE A 877 -16.06 -26.31 12.38
N SER A 878 -15.97 -26.88 11.18
CA SER A 878 -16.97 -26.67 10.14
C SER A 878 -17.56 -27.99 9.63
N PRO A 879 -18.63 -28.52 10.27
CA PRO A 879 -19.43 -29.57 9.67
C PRO A 879 -20.01 -29.12 8.33
N LEU A 880 -19.89 -29.98 7.33
CA LEU A 880 -20.28 -29.73 5.95
C LEU A 880 -21.16 -30.86 5.44
N PHE A 881 -22.31 -30.51 4.88
CA PHE A 881 -23.15 -31.39 4.09
C PHE A 881 -23.26 -30.87 2.66
N GLY A 882 -22.77 -31.64 1.69
CA GLY A 882 -22.83 -31.34 0.27
C GLY A 882 -23.77 -32.30 -0.47
N LEU A 883 -24.41 -31.81 -1.51
CA LEU A 883 -25.25 -32.61 -2.40
C LEU A 883 -25.01 -32.17 -3.85
N THR A 884 -24.57 -33.10 -4.71
CA THR A 884 -24.43 -32.82 -6.16
C THR A 884 -25.37 -33.72 -6.96
N TRP A 885 -26.10 -33.17 -7.92
CA TRP A 885 -26.96 -33.93 -8.83
C TRP A 885 -26.74 -33.47 -10.27
N ARG A 886 -26.72 -34.42 -11.21
CA ARG A 886 -26.48 -34.18 -12.65
C ARG A 886 -27.45 -34.98 -13.51
N SER A 887 -27.97 -34.38 -14.59
CA SER A 887 -28.83 -35.09 -15.55
C SER A 887 -28.01 -35.77 -16.65
N GLY A 888 -28.35 -37.01 -17.01
CA GLY A 888 -27.84 -37.69 -18.22
C GLY A 888 -26.50 -38.41 -18.07
N ASP A 889 -25.97 -38.54 -16.86
CA ASP A 889 -24.82 -39.40 -16.59
C ASP A 889 -25.30 -40.84 -16.36
N THR A 890 -25.12 -41.72 -17.35
CA THR A 890 -25.65 -43.10 -17.32
C THR A 890 -25.03 -43.96 -16.21
N ARG A 891 -23.94 -43.51 -15.58
CA ARG A 891 -23.30 -44.15 -14.42
C ARG A 891 -23.82 -43.66 -13.06
N GLN A 892 -24.52 -42.53 -12.98
CA GLN A 892 -24.99 -41.94 -11.71
C GLN A 892 -26.52 -41.84 -11.68
N LYS A 893 -27.17 -42.72 -10.89
CA LYS A 893 -28.65 -42.79 -10.78
C LYS A 893 -29.27 -41.93 -9.66
N GLY A 894 -28.50 -41.11 -8.95
CA GLY A 894 -29.01 -40.33 -7.81
C GLY A 894 -28.08 -39.19 -7.36
N PRO A 895 -28.52 -38.35 -6.42
CA PRO A 895 -27.70 -37.28 -5.86
C PRO A 895 -26.51 -37.86 -5.06
N LEU A 896 -25.38 -37.17 -5.08
CA LEU A 896 -24.13 -37.55 -4.44
C LEU A 896 -23.99 -36.80 -3.12
N PRO A 897 -24.36 -37.40 -1.97
CA PRO A 897 -24.17 -36.79 -0.68
C PRO A 897 -22.69 -36.81 -0.29
N THR A 898 -22.24 -35.70 0.28
CA THR A 898 -20.97 -35.58 0.97
C THR A 898 -21.26 -35.13 2.38
N LEU A 899 -20.73 -35.84 3.37
CA LEU A 899 -20.75 -35.39 4.76
C LEU A 899 -19.30 -35.29 5.21
N GLY A 900 -18.95 -34.25 5.96
CA GLY A 900 -17.74 -34.33 6.77
C GLY A 900 -17.46 -33.10 7.58
N LEU A 901 -16.24 -33.04 8.08
CA LEU A 901 -15.80 -32.09 9.07
C LEU A 901 -14.53 -31.43 8.59
N THR A 902 -14.51 -30.11 8.57
CA THR A 902 -13.29 -29.34 8.28
C THR A 902 -12.78 -28.70 9.56
N LEU A 903 -11.47 -28.75 9.76
CA LEU A 903 -10.79 -28.06 10.84
C LEU A 903 -9.90 -26.97 10.25
N GLU A 904 -10.13 -25.74 10.70
CA GLU A 904 -9.39 -24.57 10.24
C GLU A 904 -8.77 -23.85 11.45
N PRO A 905 -7.47 -23.51 11.41
CA PRO A 905 -6.86 -22.65 12.44
C PRO A 905 -7.59 -21.30 12.50
N ARG A 906 -7.86 -20.82 13.71
CA ARG A 906 -8.46 -19.50 13.94
C ARG A 906 -7.53 -18.59 14.71
#